data_AF-A0A1F3INB0-F1
#
_entry.id   AF-A0A1F3INB0-F1
#
_cell.length_a   1.000
_cell.length_b   1.000
_cell.length_c   1.000
_cell.angle_alpha   90.00
_cell.angle_beta   90.00
_cell.angle_gamma   90.00
#
_symmetry.space_group_name_H-M   'P 1'
#
loop_
_entity.id
_entity.type
_entity.pdbx_description
1 polymer ?
#
loop_
_entity_poly.entity_id
_entity_poly.type
_entity_poly.pdbx_seq_one_letter_code
_entity_poly.pdbx_strand_id
1 'polypeptide(L)'
;MPVEFISYIYEVFLSEKQKENGIYYTPKKLAQLIVDEVINEDRIGSILDPSSGSGMFLIIGFQRLLEIAQKQGLEPENNIEKIRFRNKLLYDNIFGIEKELTAQRFTLFSLSLQIFTGINPNDIEEFIANELKENKKIDLFSRHSFFENIKHANTLNVSEKPFEGKQFSYLIGNPPFFEIPNTDEYKSEISFLGSYKISFTNEDKVIAQNIVGKSQISQCFFLKIKEWSNENTRFGFVSNSSNFYNDYSESFQEYFYSNYGIEKIYELSRVKKILFENAKESVLAIIFTHNYKDNIIDYYPVDLGLFSEKPFELLIIQEDKVTQIEQKELISKNIKLRDFLVGNEFDRYLVERIRNNNNFLNSILNTNQTSYRGLERLENKRLSAHFNISIEKFNKLTKEEKNNIHLEFANEKYLTTEYIQGISIPYFYSAKKIFPFKVEKDLFIKISEINNDNFRRCNAVSLFSENKILLNRFGGRINAVYTDYTIAFSTYIFCIILKNENLYDFVTALLNSELCNYYLHLFDRKRVDANYSNIDLSAIKNIPIPKEFDQDLVTQISNISKDLTEQKYEFTEKENELNDLIFDLYELSYWEKQRVRDYFLLKTRIGKNQTFLDGYKKTIREVISFYLKHPIWIEVTPTDFKLIVVKISLNNDSDSPNAKKTKNYILNEIFEQNPIKNFFACQEKIYGKDCVYIIKEDINRNWTETKAFEDGQDILKHLIPNGNGKRIH
;
A
#
# COMPACT_ATOMS: atom_id res chain seq x y z
N MET A 1 7.56 35.31 -1.84
CA MET A 1 6.33 34.47 -1.86
C MET A 1 6.73 33.02 -1.62
N PRO A 2 6.06 32.27 -0.74
CA PRO A 2 6.32 30.84 -0.56
C PRO A 2 5.98 30.05 -1.83
N VAL A 3 6.77 29.02 -2.14
CA VAL A 3 6.55 28.15 -3.31
C VAL A 3 5.19 27.45 -3.19
N GLU A 4 4.85 27.02 -1.97
CA GLU A 4 3.61 26.34 -1.64
C GLU A 4 2.38 27.19 -1.97
N PHE A 5 2.49 28.52 -1.85
CA PHE A 5 1.39 29.43 -2.18
C PHE A 5 1.15 29.50 -3.69
N ILE A 6 2.22 29.55 -4.49
CA ILE A 6 2.12 29.58 -5.96
C ILE A 6 1.56 28.26 -6.48
N SER A 7 2.02 27.14 -5.91
CA SER A 7 1.52 25.83 -6.25
C SER A 7 0.05 25.63 -5.83
N TYR A 8 -0.35 26.12 -4.65
CA TYR A 8 -1.74 26.09 -4.21
C TYR A 8 -2.65 26.92 -5.12
N ILE A 9 -2.18 28.09 -5.59
CA ILE A 9 -2.92 28.88 -6.58
C ILE A 9 -3.18 28.06 -7.84
N TYR A 10 -2.16 27.37 -8.37
CA TYR A 10 -2.32 26.51 -9.54
C TYR A 10 -3.32 25.36 -9.29
N GLU A 11 -3.27 24.74 -8.10
CA GLU A 11 -4.20 23.66 -7.71
C GLU A 11 -5.65 24.14 -7.67
N VAL A 12 -5.91 25.32 -7.09
CA VAL A 12 -7.25 25.94 -7.05
C VAL A 12 -7.79 26.21 -8.46
N PHE A 13 -6.94 26.65 -9.39
CA PHE A 13 -7.36 26.91 -10.77
C PHE A 13 -7.58 25.64 -11.63
N LEU A 14 -7.17 24.47 -11.14
CA LEU A 14 -7.29 23.19 -11.85
C LEU A 14 -8.44 22.30 -11.36
N SER A 15 -9.15 22.67 -10.29
CA SER A 15 -10.02 21.78 -9.51
C SER A 15 -11.09 21.03 -10.30
N GLU A 16 -11.49 21.52 -11.48
CA GLU A 16 -12.45 20.83 -12.36
C GLU A 16 -11.82 19.75 -13.26
N LYS A 17 -10.55 19.90 -13.70
CA LYS A 17 -9.86 18.97 -14.62
C LYS A 17 -9.05 17.86 -13.92
N GLN A 18 -8.75 18.01 -12.62
CA GLN A 18 -7.88 17.07 -11.88
C GLN A 18 -8.41 15.64 -11.82
N LYS A 19 -9.74 15.47 -11.65
CA LYS A 19 -10.36 14.14 -11.54
C LYS A 19 -10.39 13.36 -12.86
N GLU A 20 -10.49 14.07 -13.99
CA GLU A 20 -10.56 13.45 -15.32
C GLU A 20 -9.17 13.13 -15.86
N ASN A 21 -8.16 13.98 -15.59
CA ASN A 21 -6.82 13.83 -16.14
C ASN A 21 -5.83 13.11 -15.20
N GLY A 22 -6.23 12.75 -13.97
CA GLY A 22 -5.35 12.07 -13.00
C GLY A 22 -4.09 12.87 -12.63
N ILE A 23 -4.13 14.20 -12.78
CA ILE A 23 -3.03 15.13 -12.50
C ILE A 23 -3.16 15.57 -11.05
N TYR A 24 -2.21 15.18 -10.22
CA TYR A 24 -2.16 15.53 -8.80
C TYR A 24 -0.92 16.35 -8.49
N TYR A 25 -1.10 17.38 -7.67
CA TYR A 25 0.01 18.16 -7.16
C TYR A 25 0.84 17.31 -6.17
N THR A 26 2.16 17.28 -6.37
CA THR A 26 3.08 16.59 -5.47
C THR A 26 3.34 17.44 -4.23
N PRO A 27 3.09 16.93 -3.01
CA PRO A 27 3.45 17.64 -1.79
C PRO A 27 4.95 17.92 -1.73
N LYS A 28 5.31 19.15 -1.35
CA LYS A 28 6.71 19.55 -1.17
C LYS A 28 7.51 18.56 -0.31
N LYS A 29 6.92 18.08 0.80
CA LYS A 29 7.56 17.12 1.70
C LYS A 29 7.97 15.84 0.94
N LEU A 30 7.08 15.28 0.12
CA LEU A 30 7.38 14.08 -0.66
C LEU A 30 8.46 14.33 -1.71
N ALA A 31 8.41 15.48 -2.38
CA ALA A 31 9.45 15.86 -3.34
C ALA A 31 10.83 16.00 -2.66
N GLN A 32 10.88 16.60 -1.46
CA GLN A 32 12.10 16.73 -0.66
C GLN A 32 12.70 15.36 -0.31
N LEU A 33 11.88 14.43 0.21
CA LEU A 33 12.33 13.07 0.53
C LEU A 33 13.02 12.41 -0.68
N ILE A 34 12.39 12.46 -1.84
CA ILE A 34 12.91 11.83 -3.04
C ILE A 34 14.19 12.52 -3.51
N VAL A 35 14.24 13.84 -3.49
CA VAL A 35 15.43 14.61 -3.91
C VAL A 35 16.62 14.34 -2.99
N ASP A 36 16.41 14.27 -1.68
CA ASP A 36 17.47 14.01 -0.70
C ASP A 36 18.05 12.59 -0.88
N GLU A 37 17.20 11.61 -1.18
CA GLU A 37 17.61 10.23 -1.45
C GLU A 37 18.33 10.04 -2.80
N VAL A 38 17.90 10.78 -3.82
CA VAL A 38 18.52 10.74 -5.15
C VAL A 38 19.86 11.48 -5.15
N ILE A 39 19.94 12.64 -4.49
CA ILE A 39 21.13 13.51 -4.41
C ILE A 39 21.76 13.38 -3.01
N ASN A 40 22.18 12.15 -2.70
CA ASN A 40 22.73 11.77 -1.39
C ASN A 40 24.24 12.07 -1.23
N GLU A 41 25.00 12.13 -2.32
CA GLU A 41 26.47 12.32 -2.31
C GLU A 41 26.92 13.81 -2.25
N ASP A 42 26.00 14.75 -1.99
CA ASP A 42 26.26 16.19 -2.08
C ASP A 42 26.98 16.59 -3.40
N ARG A 43 26.55 16.00 -4.52
CA ARG A 43 27.14 16.22 -5.84
C ARG A 43 26.23 17.06 -6.72
N ILE A 44 26.75 18.17 -7.24
CA ILE A 44 26.06 18.96 -8.27
C ILE A 44 25.99 18.16 -9.57
N GLY A 45 24.79 18.08 -10.16
CA GLY A 45 24.54 17.36 -11.40
C GLY A 45 23.21 17.75 -12.03
N SER A 46 23.05 17.42 -13.31
CA SER A 46 21.87 17.79 -14.08
C SER A 46 20.67 16.94 -13.69
N ILE A 47 19.52 17.60 -13.55
CA ILE A 47 18.23 17.10 -13.10
C ILE A 47 17.24 17.21 -14.25
N LEU A 48 16.55 16.11 -14.56
CA LEU A 48 15.41 16.10 -15.47
C LEU A 48 14.13 15.65 -14.73
N ASP A 49 13.06 16.43 -14.86
CA ASP A 49 11.69 15.98 -14.59
C ASP A 49 10.91 15.82 -15.90
N PRO A 50 10.59 14.57 -16.32
CA PRO A 50 9.90 14.32 -17.58
C PRO A 50 8.39 14.62 -17.52
N SER A 51 7.85 15.01 -16.36
CA SER A 51 6.43 15.36 -16.16
C SER A 51 6.33 16.49 -15.13
N SER A 52 7.00 17.60 -15.42
CA SER A 52 7.36 18.60 -14.40
C SER A 52 6.18 19.32 -13.75
N GLY A 53 5.00 19.34 -14.37
CA GLY A 53 3.81 19.98 -13.84
C GLY A 53 4.07 21.45 -13.51
N SER A 54 3.75 21.84 -12.27
CA SER A 54 4.04 23.17 -11.72
C SER A 54 5.47 23.33 -11.16
N GLY A 55 6.32 22.31 -11.30
CA GLY A 55 7.76 22.42 -11.13
C GLY A 55 8.29 22.03 -9.75
N MET A 56 7.48 21.40 -8.89
CA MET A 56 7.86 21.12 -7.49
C MET A 56 9.19 20.37 -7.37
N PHE A 57 9.39 19.28 -8.11
CA PHE A 57 10.65 18.53 -8.09
C PHE A 57 11.83 19.34 -8.59
N LEU A 58 11.66 20.15 -9.63
CA LEU A 58 12.72 21.00 -10.17
C LEU A 58 13.11 22.11 -9.20
N ILE A 59 12.14 22.70 -8.51
CA ILE A 59 12.37 23.72 -7.49
C ILE A 59 13.12 23.14 -6.30
N ILE A 60 12.68 21.99 -5.79
CA ILE A 60 13.32 21.31 -4.66
C ILE A 60 14.72 20.79 -5.05
N GLY A 61 14.84 20.22 -6.24
CA GLY A 61 16.14 19.83 -6.82
C GLY A 61 17.09 21.02 -6.91
N PHE A 62 16.62 22.17 -7.39
CA PHE A 62 17.44 23.38 -7.43
C PHE A 62 17.84 23.88 -6.04
N GLN A 63 16.93 23.86 -5.07
CA GLN A 63 17.23 24.19 -3.67
C GLN A 63 18.33 23.27 -3.11
N ARG A 64 18.23 21.96 -3.35
CA ARG A 64 19.25 20.99 -2.96
C ARG A 64 20.62 21.28 -3.61
N LEU A 65 20.65 21.63 -4.90
CA LEU A 65 21.88 22.01 -5.57
C LEU A 65 22.50 23.30 -4.99
N LEU A 66 21.68 24.26 -4.57
CA LEU A 66 22.14 25.47 -3.89
C LEU A 66 22.74 25.16 -2.52
N GLU A 67 22.09 24.32 -1.71
CA GLU A 67 22.61 23.87 -0.41
C GLU A 67 23.98 23.20 -0.58
N ILE A 68 24.11 22.33 -1.58
CA ILE A 68 25.39 21.67 -1.91
C ILE A 68 26.43 22.71 -2.32
N ALA A 69 26.09 23.65 -3.21
CA ALA A 69 27.00 24.70 -3.65
C ALA A 69 27.47 25.58 -2.48
N GLN A 70 26.58 25.92 -1.55
CA GLN A 70 26.91 26.67 -0.35
C GLN A 70 27.82 25.87 0.58
N LYS A 71 27.51 24.59 0.81
CA LYS A 71 28.36 23.68 1.61
C LYS A 71 29.76 23.52 1.01
N GLN A 72 29.89 23.62 -0.31
CA GLN A 72 31.16 23.56 -1.03
C GLN A 72 31.85 24.93 -1.18
N GLY A 73 31.26 26.02 -0.68
CA GLY A 73 31.82 27.37 -0.80
C GLY A 73 31.85 27.91 -2.24
N LEU A 74 30.98 27.41 -3.13
CA LEU A 74 30.91 27.83 -4.53
C LEU A 74 30.03 29.07 -4.74
N GLU A 75 29.07 29.32 -3.85
CA GLU A 75 28.17 30.48 -3.96
C GLU A 75 28.89 31.77 -3.53
N PRO A 76 28.93 32.82 -4.37
CA PRO A 76 29.54 34.09 -4.01
C PRO A 76 28.84 34.82 -2.87
N GLU A 77 29.60 35.56 -2.06
CA GLU A 77 29.03 36.40 -1.00
C GLU A 77 28.26 37.61 -1.56
N ASN A 78 28.79 38.24 -2.61
CA ASN A 78 28.17 39.40 -3.25
C ASN A 78 26.81 39.04 -3.87
N ASN A 79 25.78 39.82 -3.57
CA ASN A 79 24.41 39.51 -3.98
C ASN A 79 24.18 39.51 -5.50
N ILE A 80 24.88 40.33 -6.27
CA ILE A 80 24.75 40.34 -7.73
C ILE A 80 25.46 39.14 -8.36
N GLU A 81 26.65 38.81 -7.88
CA GLU A 81 27.36 37.60 -8.32
C GLU A 81 26.62 36.32 -7.92
N LYS A 82 25.97 36.33 -6.76
CA LYS A 82 25.07 35.27 -6.31
C LYS A 82 23.91 35.06 -7.29
N ILE A 83 23.27 36.13 -7.78
CA ILE A 83 22.23 36.03 -8.82
C ILE A 83 22.78 35.39 -10.10
N ARG A 84 23.96 35.86 -10.57
CA ARG A 84 24.61 35.32 -11.77
C ARG A 84 24.96 33.84 -11.61
N PHE A 85 25.53 33.47 -10.47
CA PHE A 85 25.85 32.10 -10.12
C PHE A 85 24.61 31.20 -10.10
N ARG A 86 23.55 31.62 -9.41
CA ARG A 86 22.29 30.87 -9.33
C ARG A 86 21.63 30.69 -10.68
N ASN A 87 21.61 31.73 -11.51
CA ASN A 87 21.08 31.66 -12.87
C ASN A 87 21.88 30.67 -13.74
N LYS A 88 23.22 30.68 -13.61
CA LYS A 88 24.08 29.69 -14.27
C LYS A 88 23.83 28.27 -13.78
N LEU A 89 23.78 28.07 -12.46
CA LEU A 89 23.51 26.77 -11.83
C LEU A 89 22.19 26.18 -12.34
N LEU A 90 21.15 27.02 -12.44
CA LEU A 90 19.83 26.64 -12.93
C LEU A 90 19.88 26.30 -14.44
N TYR A 91 20.53 27.13 -15.26
CA TYR A 91 20.73 26.89 -16.69
C TYR A 91 21.51 25.59 -16.99
N ASP A 92 22.54 25.29 -16.20
CA ASP A 92 23.39 24.13 -16.45
C ASP A 92 22.74 22.82 -15.95
N ASN A 93 21.86 22.88 -14.94
CA ASN A 93 21.44 21.68 -14.21
C ASN A 93 19.93 21.42 -14.14
N ILE A 94 19.04 22.36 -14.44
CA ILE A 94 17.59 22.14 -14.24
C ILE A 94 16.88 22.03 -15.58
N PHE A 95 16.25 20.87 -15.83
CA PHE A 95 15.55 20.55 -17.07
C PHE A 95 14.17 19.92 -16.80
N GLY A 96 13.18 20.26 -17.61
CA GLY A 96 11.81 19.77 -17.45
C GLY A 96 11.09 19.57 -18.77
N ILE A 97 10.15 18.65 -18.79
CA ILE A 97 9.18 18.47 -19.89
C ILE A 97 7.77 18.62 -19.31
N GLU A 98 6.91 19.37 -19.98
CA GLU A 98 5.53 19.56 -19.57
C GLU A 98 4.61 19.69 -20.79
N LYS A 99 3.49 18.96 -20.80
CA LYS A 99 2.51 18.94 -21.89
C LYS A 99 1.58 20.15 -21.85
N GLU A 100 1.30 20.69 -20.66
CA GLU A 100 0.40 21.82 -20.46
C GLU A 100 1.16 23.16 -20.36
N LEU A 101 0.96 24.05 -21.34
CA LEU A 101 1.61 25.36 -21.40
C LEU A 101 1.46 26.18 -20.11
N THR A 102 0.30 26.14 -19.46
CA THR A 102 0.06 26.87 -18.21
C THR A 102 0.96 26.35 -17.08
N ALA A 103 1.10 25.03 -16.95
CA ALA A 103 1.92 24.39 -15.92
C ALA A 103 3.41 24.72 -16.14
N GLN A 104 3.86 24.61 -17.39
CA GLN A 104 5.21 25.00 -17.80
C GLN A 104 5.55 26.45 -17.42
N ARG A 105 4.63 27.40 -17.65
CA ARG A 105 4.80 28.80 -17.28
C ARG A 105 4.91 28.99 -15.76
N PHE A 106 4.12 28.26 -14.97
CA PHE A 106 4.23 28.29 -13.51
C PHE A 106 5.58 27.74 -13.03
N THR A 107 6.09 26.68 -13.65
CA THR A 107 7.43 26.14 -13.38
C THR A 107 8.50 27.20 -13.64
N LEU A 108 8.48 27.82 -14.82
CA LEU A 108 9.43 28.87 -15.19
C LEU A 108 9.39 30.07 -14.22
N PHE A 109 8.19 30.52 -13.87
CA PHE A 109 8.00 31.61 -12.91
C PHE A 109 8.54 31.25 -11.53
N SER A 110 8.21 30.06 -11.02
CA SER A 110 8.62 29.61 -9.68
C SER A 110 10.14 29.42 -9.57
N LEU A 111 10.77 28.87 -10.61
CA LEU A 111 12.23 28.76 -10.72
C LEU A 111 12.90 30.14 -10.78
N SER A 112 12.32 31.10 -11.51
CA SER A 112 12.83 32.48 -11.56
C SER A 112 12.86 33.12 -10.17
N LEU A 113 11.85 32.87 -9.34
CA LEU A 113 11.81 33.38 -7.97
C LEU A 113 12.88 32.76 -7.06
N GLN A 114 13.29 31.50 -7.32
CA GLN A 114 14.33 30.86 -6.49
C GLN A 114 15.66 31.59 -6.57
N ILE A 115 16.00 32.16 -7.73
CA ILE A 115 17.25 32.91 -7.94
C ILE A 115 17.40 34.04 -6.90
N PHE A 116 16.30 34.72 -6.57
CA PHE A 116 16.29 35.90 -5.69
C PHE A 116 16.11 35.57 -4.20
N THR A 117 15.97 34.30 -3.83
CA THR A 117 15.65 33.91 -2.45
C THR A 117 16.76 34.34 -1.48
N GLY A 118 16.39 35.08 -0.43
CA GLY A 118 17.34 35.56 0.58
C GLY A 118 18.23 36.73 0.12
N ILE A 119 17.91 37.37 -1.02
CA ILE A 119 18.62 38.56 -1.51
C ILE A 119 17.84 39.82 -1.14
N ASN A 120 18.55 40.86 -0.69
CA ASN A 120 17.93 42.15 -0.37
C ASN A 120 17.46 42.85 -1.66
N PRO A 121 16.16 43.21 -1.78
CA PRO A 121 15.64 43.90 -2.96
C PRO A 121 16.38 45.21 -3.29
N ASN A 122 16.81 45.96 -2.27
CA ASN A 122 17.50 47.24 -2.47
C ASN A 122 18.80 47.09 -3.28
N ASP A 123 19.54 46.00 -3.07
CA ASP A 123 20.80 45.73 -3.78
C ASP A 123 20.53 45.46 -5.28
N ILE A 124 19.39 44.85 -5.59
CA ILE A 124 18.95 44.59 -6.96
C ILE A 124 18.52 45.91 -7.62
N GLU A 125 17.74 46.73 -6.92
CA GLU A 125 17.30 48.04 -7.41
C GLU A 125 18.49 48.96 -7.71
N GLU A 126 19.46 49.04 -6.79
CA GLU A 126 20.67 49.83 -6.96
C GLU A 126 21.50 49.35 -8.16
N PHE A 127 21.69 48.03 -8.29
CA PHE A 127 22.38 47.45 -9.45
C PHE A 127 21.67 47.80 -10.77
N ILE A 128 20.34 47.63 -10.83
CA ILE A 128 19.56 47.93 -12.04
C ILE A 128 19.65 49.43 -12.38
N ALA A 129 19.54 50.31 -11.39
CA ALA A 129 19.64 51.75 -11.59
C ALA A 129 21.02 52.15 -12.15
N ASN A 130 22.09 51.59 -11.59
CA ASN A 130 23.46 51.84 -12.03
C ASN A 130 23.70 51.30 -13.45
N GLU A 131 23.30 50.06 -13.75
CA GLU A 131 23.43 49.46 -15.10
C GLU A 131 22.66 50.24 -16.17
N LEU A 132 21.44 50.69 -15.87
CA LEU A 132 20.65 51.49 -16.80
C LEU A 132 21.27 52.87 -17.05
N LYS A 133 21.91 53.46 -16.02
CA LYS A 133 22.60 54.75 -16.11
C LYS A 133 23.91 54.66 -16.89
N GLU A 134 24.70 53.63 -16.63
CA GLU A 134 26.06 53.48 -17.18
C GLU A 134 26.09 52.72 -18.50
N ASN A 135 25.39 51.58 -18.56
CA ASN A 135 25.50 50.60 -19.65
C ASN A 135 24.28 50.56 -20.56
N LYS A 136 23.20 51.30 -20.23
CA LYS A 136 21.91 51.36 -20.95
C LYS A 136 21.23 49.99 -21.17
N LYS A 137 21.71 48.94 -20.51
CA LYS A 137 21.21 47.56 -20.60
C LYS A 137 21.52 46.85 -19.29
N ILE A 138 20.66 45.91 -18.91
CA ILE A 138 20.85 45.05 -17.73
C ILE A 138 21.40 43.70 -18.19
N ASP A 139 22.64 43.36 -17.83
CA ASP A 139 23.26 42.05 -18.13
C ASP A 139 23.24 41.08 -16.92
N LEU A 140 22.09 40.97 -16.25
CA LEU A 140 21.93 40.06 -15.11
C LEU A 140 21.53 38.64 -15.53
N PHE A 141 20.75 38.52 -16.61
CA PHE A 141 20.18 37.26 -17.10
C PHE A 141 20.58 36.92 -18.54
N SER A 142 21.23 37.82 -19.28
CA SER A 142 21.47 37.61 -20.72
C SER A 142 22.51 36.54 -21.06
N ARG A 143 23.39 36.18 -20.12
CA ARG A 143 24.44 35.18 -20.37
C ARG A 143 23.95 33.73 -20.31
N HIS A 144 22.94 33.48 -19.48
CA HIS A 144 22.40 32.14 -19.25
C HIS A 144 20.88 32.23 -19.20
N SER A 145 20.20 31.60 -20.15
CA SER A 145 18.74 31.59 -20.24
C SER A 145 18.22 30.17 -20.07
N PHE A 146 17.68 29.85 -18.90
CA PHE A 146 17.14 28.53 -18.61
C PHE A 146 15.75 28.29 -19.20
N PHE A 147 15.11 29.31 -19.81
CA PHE A 147 13.75 29.21 -20.33
C PHE A 147 13.58 28.08 -21.36
N GLU A 148 14.65 27.74 -22.11
CA GLU A 148 14.65 26.64 -23.08
C GLU A 148 14.83 25.25 -22.45
N ASN A 149 15.22 25.19 -21.15
CA ASN A 149 15.38 23.93 -20.44
C ASN A 149 14.05 23.38 -19.92
N ILE A 150 12.98 24.17 -19.86
CA ILE A 150 11.64 23.69 -19.52
C ILE A 150 10.85 23.63 -20.82
N LYS A 151 10.73 22.45 -21.43
CA LYS A 151 10.11 22.26 -22.75
C LYS A 151 8.61 22.05 -22.64
N HIS A 152 7.84 22.84 -23.39
CA HIS A 152 6.43 22.56 -23.66
C HIS A 152 6.34 21.47 -24.73
N ALA A 153 6.27 20.21 -24.32
CA ALA A 153 6.31 19.07 -25.20
C ALA A 153 5.64 17.85 -24.54
N ASN A 154 5.31 16.85 -25.35
CA ASN A 154 4.82 15.57 -24.86
C ASN A 154 5.98 14.57 -24.74
N THR A 155 6.25 14.13 -23.52
CA THR A 155 7.30 13.15 -23.16
C THR A 155 7.17 11.83 -23.92
N LEU A 156 5.94 11.41 -24.22
CA LEU A 156 5.65 10.15 -24.92
C LEU A 156 5.58 10.34 -26.45
N ASN A 157 5.90 11.51 -26.98
CA ASN A 157 6.01 11.69 -28.43
C ASN A 157 7.21 10.91 -28.97
N VAL A 158 6.97 10.04 -29.95
CA VAL A 158 7.99 9.20 -30.57
C VAL A 158 8.76 9.92 -31.68
N SER A 159 8.17 10.96 -32.27
CA SER A 159 8.74 11.72 -33.39
C SER A 159 9.53 12.93 -32.91
N GLU A 160 8.95 13.72 -32.02
CA GLU A 160 9.64 14.83 -31.36
C GLU A 160 10.20 14.32 -30.04
N LYS A 161 11.53 14.24 -29.93
CA LYS A 161 12.21 13.73 -28.73
C LYS A 161 12.84 14.89 -27.95
N PRO A 162 12.20 15.37 -26.87
CA PRO A 162 12.80 16.36 -26.00
C PRO A 162 14.17 15.89 -25.51
N PHE A 163 15.17 16.78 -25.59
CA PHE A 163 16.54 16.52 -25.13
C PHE A 163 17.20 15.28 -25.78
N GLU A 164 16.90 14.99 -27.05
CA GLU A 164 17.55 13.89 -27.77
C GLU A 164 19.08 13.94 -27.64
N GLY A 165 19.68 12.80 -27.28
CA GLY A 165 21.12 12.66 -27.07
C GLY A 165 21.66 13.21 -25.74
N LYS A 166 20.84 13.87 -24.91
CA LYS A 166 21.26 14.28 -23.57
C LYS A 166 21.00 13.16 -22.55
N GLN A 167 21.93 13.05 -21.61
CA GLN A 167 21.80 12.22 -20.42
C GLN A 167 21.95 13.09 -19.18
N PHE A 168 21.26 12.72 -18.11
CA PHE A 168 21.22 13.50 -16.88
C PHE A 168 21.73 12.69 -15.69
N SER A 169 22.25 13.39 -14.68
CA SER A 169 22.71 12.76 -13.44
C SER A 169 21.55 12.22 -12.62
N TYR A 170 20.44 12.98 -12.58
CA TYR A 170 19.30 12.70 -11.73
C TYR A 170 18.00 12.82 -12.52
N LEU A 171 17.17 11.78 -12.49
CA LEU A 171 15.81 11.82 -13.03
C LEU A 171 14.81 11.71 -11.88
N ILE A 172 13.95 12.71 -11.74
CA ILE A 172 12.97 12.78 -10.66
C ILE A 172 11.59 13.16 -11.21
N GLY A 173 10.51 12.73 -10.57
CA GLY A 173 9.18 13.16 -11.01
C GLY A 173 7.99 12.42 -10.41
N ASN A 174 6.80 12.88 -10.77
CA ASN A 174 5.51 12.25 -10.46
C ASN A 174 4.69 12.15 -11.76
N PRO A 175 4.84 11.06 -12.54
CA PRO A 175 4.11 10.86 -13.78
C PRO A 175 2.60 10.78 -13.53
N PRO A 176 1.75 11.08 -14.53
CA PRO A 176 0.30 11.01 -14.37
C PRO A 176 -0.21 9.58 -14.13
N PHE A 177 -1.35 9.44 -13.43
CA PHE A 177 -1.96 8.15 -13.10
C PHE A 177 -3.35 7.98 -13.74
N PHE A 178 -3.38 7.44 -14.96
CA PHE A 178 -4.62 7.02 -15.62
C PHE A 178 -4.37 6.02 -16.76
N GLU A 179 -5.40 5.26 -17.09
CA GLU A 179 -5.46 4.43 -18.28
C GLU A 179 -5.69 5.32 -19.50
N ILE A 180 -4.76 5.27 -20.48
CA ILE A 180 -4.79 6.12 -21.68
C ILE A 180 -6.11 5.93 -22.43
N PRO A 181 -6.96 6.97 -22.54
CA PRO A 181 -8.21 6.88 -23.29
C PRO A 181 -7.93 6.69 -24.78
N ASN A 182 -8.77 5.90 -25.45
CA ASN A 182 -8.71 5.77 -26.91
C ASN A 182 -9.42 6.96 -27.59
N THR A 183 -8.80 8.14 -27.51
CA THR A 183 -9.31 9.38 -28.11
C THR A 183 -8.22 10.13 -28.86
N ASP A 184 -8.64 11.05 -29.73
CA ASP A 184 -7.74 11.85 -30.56
C ASP A 184 -6.77 12.74 -29.78
N GLU A 185 -7.13 13.10 -28.54
CA GLU A 185 -6.30 13.89 -27.62
C GLU A 185 -5.02 13.14 -27.19
N TYR A 186 -5.09 11.80 -27.12
CA TYR A 186 -4.00 10.94 -26.66
C TYR A 186 -3.30 10.20 -27.81
N LYS A 187 -3.36 10.72 -29.04
CA LYS A 187 -2.74 10.11 -30.23
C LYS A 187 -1.26 9.81 -30.06
N SER A 188 -0.52 10.68 -29.36
CA SER A 188 0.92 10.48 -29.14
C SER A 188 1.17 9.30 -28.22
N GLU A 189 0.40 9.18 -27.15
CA GLU A 189 0.46 8.11 -26.15
C GLU A 189 0.00 6.77 -26.73
N ILE A 190 -1.04 6.76 -27.56
CA ILE A 190 -1.49 5.58 -28.32
C ILE A 190 -0.41 5.15 -29.31
N SER A 191 0.19 6.10 -30.04
CA SER A 191 1.31 5.82 -30.95
C SER A 191 2.52 5.26 -30.21
N PHE A 192 2.83 5.80 -29.03
CA PHE A 192 3.88 5.28 -28.15
C PHE A 192 3.64 3.81 -27.81
N LEU A 193 2.43 3.46 -27.34
CA LEU A 193 2.08 2.07 -27.03
C LEU A 193 2.30 1.14 -28.24
N GLY A 194 1.86 1.56 -29.43
CA GLY A 194 1.90 0.73 -30.64
C GLY A 194 3.25 0.68 -31.37
N SER A 195 4.17 1.61 -31.11
CA SER A 195 5.40 1.77 -31.93
C SER A 195 6.70 1.84 -31.13
N TYR A 196 6.65 2.18 -29.84
CA TYR A 196 7.84 2.32 -29.02
C TYR A 196 8.45 0.95 -28.74
N LYS A 197 9.70 0.75 -29.19
CA LYS A 197 10.43 -0.51 -29.09
C LYS A 197 11.37 -0.50 -27.90
N ILE A 198 11.23 -1.49 -27.04
CA ILE A 198 11.98 -1.65 -25.80
C ILE A 198 12.81 -2.91 -25.90
N SER A 199 14.07 -2.85 -25.51
CA SER A 199 14.87 -4.05 -25.32
C SER A 199 14.34 -4.79 -24.08
N PHE A 200 13.80 -5.99 -24.27
CA PHE A 200 13.22 -6.81 -23.21
C PHE A 200 13.88 -8.19 -23.27
N THR A 201 14.67 -8.56 -22.25
CA THR A 201 15.38 -9.86 -22.09
C THR A 201 16.11 -10.37 -23.36
N ASN A 202 17.44 -10.38 -23.35
CA ASN A 202 18.35 -10.89 -24.39
C ASN A 202 17.70 -11.32 -25.72
N GLU A 203 17.60 -10.33 -26.63
CA GLU A 203 17.64 -10.41 -28.10
C GLU A 203 16.42 -9.83 -28.87
N ASP A 204 15.18 -9.88 -28.35
CA ASP A 204 14.03 -9.30 -29.08
C ASP A 204 13.53 -7.95 -28.53
N LYS A 205 13.36 -6.98 -29.43
CA LYS A 205 12.70 -5.71 -29.11
C LYS A 205 11.19 -5.91 -29.06
N VAL A 206 10.58 -5.63 -27.93
CA VAL A 206 9.14 -5.74 -27.69
C VAL A 206 8.50 -4.35 -27.78
N ILE A 207 7.28 -4.26 -28.32
CA ILE A 207 6.52 -3.01 -28.35
C ILE A 207 5.95 -2.69 -26.96
N ALA A 208 5.87 -1.40 -26.61
CA ALA A 208 5.39 -0.93 -25.31
C ALA A 208 4.03 -1.52 -24.91
N GLN A 209 3.09 -1.71 -25.84
CA GLN A 209 1.78 -2.31 -25.58
C GLN A 209 1.84 -3.71 -24.94
N ASN A 210 2.88 -4.50 -25.20
CA ASN A 210 3.02 -5.85 -24.63
C ASN A 210 3.58 -5.84 -23.20
N ILE A 211 4.14 -4.72 -22.77
CA ILE A 211 4.70 -4.53 -21.43
C ILE A 211 3.72 -3.73 -20.56
N VAL A 212 3.07 -2.70 -21.11
CA VAL A 212 2.19 -1.79 -20.39
C VAL A 212 0.83 -2.42 -20.09
N GLY A 213 0.54 -2.64 -18.81
CA GLY A 213 -0.72 -3.19 -18.32
C GLY A 213 -1.86 -2.17 -18.36
N LYS A 214 -2.98 -2.54 -19.02
CA LYS A 214 -4.18 -1.68 -19.17
C LYS A 214 -3.85 -0.25 -19.64
N SER A 215 -2.91 -0.09 -20.56
CA SER A 215 -2.51 1.23 -21.08
C SER A 215 -2.20 2.26 -19.98
N GLN A 216 -1.66 1.83 -18.84
CA GLN A 216 -1.37 2.72 -17.72
C GLN A 216 -0.23 3.68 -18.08
N ILE A 217 -0.53 4.98 -18.10
CA ILE A 217 0.40 5.98 -18.65
C ILE A 217 1.71 6.08 -17.86
N SER A 218 1.70 5.94 -16.53
CA SER A 218 2.92 6.00 -15.71
C SER A 218 3.94 4.92 -16.08
N GLN A 219 3.48 3.74 -16.51
CA GLN A 219 4.37 2.68 -17.00
C GLN A 219 5.12 3.12 -18.26
N CYS A 220 4.45 3.83 -19.17
CA CYS A 220 5.09 4.39 -20.37
C CYS A 220 6.25 5.33 -20.02
N PHE A 221 6.11 6.15 -18.98
CA PHE A 221 7.20 7.00 -18.49
C PHE A 221 8.38 6.16 -18.00
N PHE A 222 8.15 5.13 -17.18
CA PHE A 222 9.20 4.23 -16.72
C PHE A 222 9.91 3.45 -17.84
N LEU A 223 9.26 3.25 -18.99
CA LEU A 223 9.92 2.71 -20.18
C LEU A 223 10.81 3.78 -20.86
N LYS A 224 10.30 5.01 -20.96
CA LYS A 224 10.90 6.11 -21.72
C LYS A 224 12.13 6.73 -21.05
N ILE A 225 12.16 6.79 -19.71
CA ILE A 225 13.25 7.44 -18.95
C ILE A 225 14.64 6.87 -19.24
N LYS A 226 14.75 5.63 -19.75
CA LYS A 226 16.02 5.05 -20.19
C LYS A 226 16.75 5.92 -21.22
N GLU A 227 16.02 6.60 -22.11
CA GLU A 227 16.62 7.44 -23.16
C GLU A 227 17.47 8.60 -22.64
N TRP A 228 17.14 9.10 -21.44
CA TRP A 228 17.79 10.25 -20.82
C TRP A 228 18.79 9.84 -19.73
N SER A 229 19.17 8.57 -19.69
CA SER A 229 19.96 8.01 -18.60
C SER A 229 21.17 7.22 -19.08
N ASN A 230 22.14 7.06 -18.20
CA ASN A 230 23.26 6.13 -18.31
C ASN A 230 23.48 5.40 -16.99
N GLU A 231 24.53 4.58 -16.92
CA GLU A 231 24.84 3.73 -15.76
C GLU A 231 25.03 4.48 -14.44
N ASN A 232 25.34 5.79 -14.51
CA ASN A 232 25.56 6.66 -13.34
C ASN A 232 24.32 7.49 -12.98
N THR A 233 23.24 7.41 -13.77
CA THR A 233 22.00 8.13 -13.50
C THR A 233 21.26 7.50 -12.32
N ARG A 234 20.89 8.34 -11.34
CA ARG A 234 20.00 7.96 -10.23
C ARG A 234 18.58 8.43 -10.52
N PHE A 235 17.59 7.64 -10.11
CA PHE A 235 16.18 7.88 -10.35
C PHE A 235 15.40 7.97 -9.04
N GLY A 236 14.44 8.88 -8.98
CA GLY A 236 13.51 9.00 -7.85
C GLY A 236 12.12 9.39 -8.31
N PHE A 237 11.17 8.46 -8.25
CA PHE A 237 9.84 8.68 -8.79
C PHE A 237 8.74 8.35 -7.81
N VAL A 238 7.67 9.14 -7.85
CA VAL A 238 6.37 8.73 -7.33
C VAL A 238 5.74 7.80 -8.36
N SER A 239 5.27 6.63 -7.93
CA SER A 239 4.52 5.69 -8.76
C SER A 239 3.20 5.32 -8.09
N ASN A 240 2.16 5.12 -8.88
CA ASN A 240 0.98 4.42 -8.41
C ASN A 240 1.32 2.99 -7.98
N SER A 241 0.80 2.57 -6.82
CA SER A 241 0.98 1.22 -6.27
C SER A 241 0.46 0.11 -7.19
N SER A 242 -0.55 0.41 -8.03
CA SER A 242 -1.13 -0.57 -8.95
C SER A 242 -0.16 -1.07 -10.04
N ASN A 243 0.94 -0.36 -10.30
CA ASN A 243 2.02 -0.84 -11.16
C ASN A 243 2.65 -2.13 -10.61
N PHE A 244 2.72 -2.27 -9.28
CA PHE A 244 3.45 -3.36 -8.62
C PHE A 244 2.54 -4.39 -7.92
N TYR A 245 1.24 -4.11 -7.77
CA TYR A 245 0.32 -4.97 -7.01
C TYR A 245 -0.75 -5.66 -7.84
N ASN A 246 -1.03 -5.16 -9.04
CA ASN A 246 -2.09 -5.71 -9.87
C ASN A 246 -1.55 -6.75 -10.85
N ASP A 247 -2.34 -7.81 -11.05
CA ASP A 247 -1.93 -8.94 -11.88
C ASP A 247 -1.88 -8.57 -13.38
N TYR A 248 -2.62 -7.54 -13.82
CA TYR A 248 -2.54 -7.04 -15.20
C TYR A 248 -1.27 -6.24 -15.52
N SER A 249 -0.42 -5.95 -14.53
CA SER A 249 0.86 -5.24 -14.68
C SER A 249 2.07 -6.18 -14.63
N GLU A 250 1.86 -7.51 -14.73
CA GLU A 250 2.92 -8.51 -14.55
C GLU A 250 4.07 -8.33 -15.55
N SER A 251 3.79 -8.10 -16.83
CA SER A 251 4.83 -7.85 -17.85
C SER A 251 5.65 -6.58 -17.54
N PHE A 252 5.00 -5.53 -17.04
CA PHE A 252 5.68 -4.31 -16.61
C PHE A 252 6.55 -4.56 -15.38
N GLN A 253 6.07 -5.32 -14.39
CA GLN A 253 6.84 -5.68 -13.20
C GLN A 253 8.10 -6.45 -13.59
N GLU A 254 7.97 -7.44 -14.47
CA GLU A 254 9.09 -8.22 -14.99
C GLU A 254 10.12 -7.34 -15.71
N TYR A 255 9.66 -6.41 -16.56
CA TYR A 255 10.53 -5.41 -17.19
C TYR A 255 11.25 -4.57 -16.12
N PHE A 256 10.48 -3.95 -15.20
CA PHE A 256 11.00 -2.98 -14.26
C PHE A 256 12.04 -3.61 -13.32
N TYR A 257 11.72 -4.77 -12.73
CA TYR A 257 12.62 -5.47 -11.82
C TYR A 257 13.87 -6.02 -12.54
N SER A 258 13.80 -6.35 -13.82
CA SER A 258 14.94 -6.89 -14.57
C SER A 258 15.85 -5.82 -15.17
N ASN A 259 15.34 -4.59 -15.35
CA ASN A 259 16.06 -3.53 -16.08
C ASN A 259 16.58 -2.38 -15.20
N TYR A 260 16.12 -2.28 -13.95
CA TYR A 260 16.53 -1.24 -13.01
C TYR A 260 17.09 -1.86 -11.72
N GLY A 261 18.06 -1.21 -11.09
CA GLY A 261 18.55 -1.60 -9.76
C GLY A 261 17.83 -0.80 -8.70
N ILE A 262 16.90 -1.42 -7.98
CA ILE A 262 16.08 -0.74 -6.98
C ILE A 262 16.86 -0.66 -5.67
N GLU A 263 16.92 0.52 -5.09
CA GLU A 263 17.62 0.77 -3.82
C GLU A 263 16.62 0.87 -2.68
N LYS A 264 15.59 1.71 -2.82
CA LYS A 264 14.60 1.97 -1.77
C LYS A 264 13.19 2.05 -2.31
N ILE A 265 12.23 1.57 -1.54
CA ILE A 265 10.80 1.74 -1.79
C ILE A 265 10.14 2.24 -0.51
N TYR A 266 9.54 3.43 -0.58
CA TYR A 266 8.65 3.96 0.44
C TYR A 266 7.21 3.63 0.08
N GLU A 267 6.56 2.79 0.90
CA GLU A 267 5.16 2.42 0.76
C GLU A 267 4.26 3.46 1.42
N LEU A 268 3.64 4.33 0.61
CA LEU A 268 2.91 5.51 1.08
C LEU A 268 1.38 5.31 1.08
N SER A 269 0.87 4.12 0.78
CA SER A 269 -0.57 3.82 0.69
C SER A 269 -1.35 4.15 1.96
N ARG A 270 -0.72 4.01 3.14
CA ARG A 270 -1.35 4.24 4.45
C ARG A 270 -1.39 5.73 4.82
N VAL A 271 -0.43 6.51 4.33
CA VAL A 271 -0.34 7.97 4.55
C VAL A 271 -0.89 8.80 3.39
N LYS A 272 -1.45 8.16 2.36
CA LYS A 272 -1.90 8.84 1.13
C LYS A 272 -2.89 9.98 1.35
N LYS A 273 -3.73 9.92 2.39
CA LYS A 273 -4.70 10.99 2.69
C LYS A 273 -4.04 12.28 3.17
N ILE A 274 -2.86 12.19 3.76
CA ILE A 274 -2.04 13.35 4.16
C ILE A 274 -1.32 13.91 2.95
N LEU A 275 -0.85 13.04 2.05
CA LEU A 275 -0.11 13.45 0.87
C LEU A 275 -1.03 14.00 -0.23
N PHE A 276 -2.21 13.41 -0.43
CA PHE A 276 -3.09 13.75 -1.53
C PHE A 276 -4.54 13.74 -1.04
N GLU A 277 -5.06 14.91 -0.64
CA GLU A 277 -6.43 15.03 -0.09
C GLU A 277 -7.50 14.44 -1.02
N ASN A 278 -7.30 14.55 -2.34
CA ASN A 278 -8.27 14.15 -3.37
C ASN A 278 -7.88 12.89 -4.19
N ALA A 279 -6.75 12.22 -3.89
CA ALA A 279 -6.33 11.08 -4.69
C ALA A 279 -7.05 9.78 -4.32
N LYS A 280 -7.52 9.05 -5.34
CA LYS A 280 -8.09 7.71 -5.17
C LYS A 280 -7.02 6.63 -5.09
N GLU A 281 -5.93 6.81 -5.83
CA GLU A 281 -4.87 5.83 -5.99
C GLU A 281 -3.87 5.86 -4.81
N SER A 282 -3.34 4.69 -4.45
CA SER A 282 -2.23 4.58 -3.50
C SER A 282 -0.91 4.77 -4.24
N VAL A 283 0.09 5.29 -3.54
CA VAL A 283 1.38 5.69 -4.13
C VAL A 283 2.57 5.02 -3.45
N LEU A 284 3.65 4.89 -4.19
CA LEU A 284 4.99 4.51 -3.76
C LEU A 284 5.95 5.64 -4.12
N ALA A 285 6.99 5.85 -3.32
CA ALA A 285 8.19 6.56 -3.79
C ALA A 285 9.32 5.55 -3.96
N ILE A 286 9.96 5.54 -5.12
CA ILE A 286 10.93 4.52 -5.52
C ILE A 286 12.24 5.21 -5.89
N ILE A 287 13.32 4.77 -5.24
CA ILE A 287 14.69 5.21 -5.52
C ILE A 287 15.41 4.04 -6.18
N PHE A 288 15.95 4.29 -7.37
CA PHE A 288 16.53 3.24 -8.19
C PHE A 288 17.61 3.77 -9.14
N THR A 289 18.31 2.86 -9.79
CA THR A 289 19.47 3.12 -10.65
C THR A 289 19.28 2.46 -12.01
N HIS A 290 20.13 2.85 -12.97
CA HIS A 290 19.96 2.45 -14.36
C HIS A 290 20.10 0.95 -14.56
N ASN A 291 20.96 0.25 -13.82
CA ASN A 291 21.20 -1.18 -14.06
C ASN A 291 20.79 -2.00 -12.85
N TYR A 292 20.13 -3.13 -13.11
CA TYR A 292 19.99 -4.19 -12.12
C TYR A 292 21.38 -4.72 -11.71
N LYS A 293 21.62 -4.84 -10.39
CA LYS A 293 22.89 -5.30 -9.81
C LYS A 293 22.65 -6.27 -8.64
N ASP A 294 21.63 -7.13 -8.75
CA ASP A 294 21.23 -8.06 -7.66
C ASP A 294 21.07 -7.33 -6.32
N ASN A 295 20.32 -6.22 -6.37
CA ASN A 295 20.21 -5.28 -5.27
C ASN A 295 19.43 -5.88 -4.08
N ILE A 296 19.81 -5.45 -2.88
CA ILE A 296 18.94 -5.53 -1.71
C ILE A 296 18.14 -4.22 -1.66
N ILE A 297 16.82 -4.34 -1.66
CA ILE A 297 15.88 -3.22 -1.61
C ILE A 297 15.53 -2.96 -0.15
N ASP A 298 15.71 -1.72 0.30
CA ASP A 298 15.17 -1.26 1.57
C ASP A 298 13.71 -0.83 1.38
N TYR A 299 12.79 -1.67 1.85
CA TYR A 299 11.35 -1.43 1.80
C TYR A 299 10.86 -0.80 3.12
N TYR A 300 10.35 0.42 3.05
CA TYR A 300 9.85 1.18 4.18
C TYR A 300 8.31 1.21 4.17
N PRO A 301 7.64 0.43 5.04
CA PRO A 301 6.21 0.58 5.27
C PRO A 301 5.96 1.91 6.01
N VAL A 302 5.47 2.93 5.30
CA VAL A 302 5.22 4.25 5.91
C VAL A 302 3.82 4.27 6.50
N ASP A 303 3.77 4.26 7.83
CA ASP A 303 2.56 4.31 8.62
C ASP A 303 2.18 5.73 9.06
N LEU A 304 0.92 5.90 9.40
CA LEU A 304 0.47 7.07 10.17
C LEU A 304 1.10 6.98 11.56
N GLY A 305 2.00 7.91 11.87
CA GLY A 305 2.55 8.07 13.21
C GLY A 305 1.77 9.11 14.00
N LEU A 306 2.20 9.33 15.25
CA LEU A 306 1.53 10.18 16.23
C LEU A 306 1.25 11.62 15.74
N PHE A 307 2.14 12.16 14.92
CA PHE A 307 2.06 13.53 14.39
C PHE A 307 1.65 13.58 12.92
N SER A 308 1.16 12.47 12.38
CA SER A 308 0.71 12.41 10.99
C SER A 308 -0.67 13.02 10.78
N GLU A 309 -1.47 13.18 11.83
CA GLU A 309 -2.77 13.86 11.76
C GLU A 309 -2.68 15.38 11.97
N LYS A 310 -3.77 16.09 11.65
CA LYS A 310 -3.90 17.53 11.88
C LYS A 310 -3.70 17.87 13.36
N PRO A 311 -2.98 18.95 13.70
CA PRO A 311 -2.49 20.02 12.82
C PRO A 311 -1.09 19.81 12.23
N PHE A 312 -0.39 18.71 12.57
CA PHE A 312 1.04 18.57 12.29
C PHE A 312 1.34 17.98 10.90
N GLU A 313 0.52 17.02 10.45
CA GLU A 313 0.61 16.41 9.12
C GLU A 313 2.05 15.98 8.75
N LEU A 314 2.77 15.42 9.72
CA LEU A 314 4.14 14.94 9.54
C LEU A 314 4.13 13.54 8.93
N LEU A 315 4.89 13.37 7.86
CA LEU A 315 5.18 12.06 7.33
C LEU A 315 6.32 11.47 8.18
N ILE A 316 6.04 10.39 8.90
CA ILE A 316 6.99 9.75 9.80
C ILE A 316 7.48 8.46 9.13
N ILE A 317 8.77 8.38 8.84
CA ILE A 317 9.43 7.17 8.33
C ILE A 317 10.10 6.49 9.51
N GLN A 318 9.74 5.25 9.76
CA GLN A 318 10.29 4.44 10.85
C GLN A 318 11.43 3.60 10.30
N GLU A 319 12.66 4.13 10.41
CA GLU A 319 13.86 3.48 9.88
C GLU A 319 14.11 2.10 10.50
N ASP A 320 13.68 1.89 11.75
CA ASP A 320 13.75 0.61 12.45
C ASP A 320 12.78 -0.47 11.91
N LYS A 321 11.83 -0.08 11.05
CA LYS A 321 10.87 -1.00 10.42
C LYS A 321 11.19 -1.34 8.97
N VAL A 322 12.38 -0.97 8.49
CA VAL A 322 12.83 -1.32 7.14
C VAL A 322 12.84 -2.85 6.96
N THR A 323 12.30 -3.31 5.84
CA THR A 323 12.39 -4.71 5.42
C THR A 323 13.33 -4.81 4.23
N GLN A 324 14.36 -5.65 4.34
CA GLN A 324 15.27 -5.92 3.24
C GLN A 324 14.67 -6.99 2.32
N ILE A 325 14.63 -6.68 1.02
CA ILE A 325 14.08 -7.55 -0.02
C ILE A 325 15.16 -7.82 -1.07
N GLU A 326 15.48 -9.08 -1.32
CA GLU A 326 16.36 -9.46 -2.42
C GLU A 326 15.64 -9.26 -3.75
N GLN A 327 16.12 -8.35 -4.60
CA GLN A 327 15.43 -7.99 -5.83
C GLN A 327 15.26 -9.19 -6.79
N LYS A 328 16.19 -10.15 -6.80
CA LYS A 328 16.09 -11.37 -7.60
C LYS A 328 14.86 -12.24 -7.27
N GLU A 329 14.37 -12.17 -6.03
CA GLU A 329 13.18 -12.93 -5.60
C GLU A 329 11.90 -12.33 -6.23
N LEU A 330 11.89 -11.02 -6.53
CA LEU A 330 10.84 -10.36 -7.30
C LEU A 330 10.89 -10.74 -8.79
N ILE A 331 12.10 -10.85 -9.35
CA ILE A 331 12.32 -11.25 -10.76
C ILE A 331 11.89 -12.70 -10.98
N SER A 332 12.31 -13.61 -10.09
CA SER A 332 11.94 -15.03 -10.13
C SER A 332 10.49 -15.31 -9.72
N LYS A 333 9.76 -14.27 -9.26
CA LYS A 333 8.36 -14.33 -8.80
C LYS A 333 8.16 -15.26 -7.60
N ASN A 334 9.22 -15.51 -6.83
CA ASN A 334 9.15 -16.22 -5.54
C ASN A 334 8.39 -15.39 -4.51
N ILE A 335 8.57 -14.07 -4.56
CA ILE A 335 7.84 -13.09 -3.74
C ILE A 335 7.21 -12.02 -4.64
N LYS A 336 6.19 -11.34 -4.14
CA LYS A 336 5.62 -10.13 -4.75
C LYS A 336 5.82 -8.95 -3.81
N LEU A 337 6.03 -7.75 -4.35
CA LEU A 337 6.16 -6.54 -3.53
C LEU A 337 4.93 -6.31 -2.64
N ARG A 338 3.75 -6.73 -3.12
CA ARG A 338 2.51 -6.68 -2.34
C ARG A 338 2.58 -7.50 -1.05
N ASP A 339 3.38 -8.56 -0.99
CA ASP A 339 3.42 -9.48 0.16
C ASP A 339 3.95 -8.77 1.42
N PHE A 340 4.52 -7.56 1.26
CA PHE A 340 5.02 -6.70 2.32
C PHE A 340 4.03 -5.60 2.75
N LEU A 341 2.83 -5.54 2.13
CA LEU A 341 1.81 -4.54 2.42
C LEU A 341 1.09 -4.76 3.76
N VAL A 342 0.99 -6.00 4.22
CA VAL A 342 0.22 -6.38 5.41
C VAL A 342 1.06 -7.32 6.27
N GLY A 343 1.06 -7.06 7.57
CA GLY A 343 1.91 -7.79 8.52
C GLY A 343 3.37 -7.34 8.49
N ASN A 344 4.19 -8.03 9.29
CA ASN A 344 5.63 -7.83 9.41
C ASN A 344 6.41 -9.13 9.08
N GLU A 345 7.72 -9.14 9.35
CA GLU A 345 8.57 -10.31 9.10
C GLU A 345 8.10 -11.60 9.79
N PHE A 346 7.59 -11.50 11.02
CA PHE A 346 7.11 -12.66 11.78
C PHE A 346 5.80 -13.21 11.21
N ASP A 347 4.91 -12.31 10.76
CA ASP A 347 3.67 -12.70 10.10
C ASP A 347 3.96 -13.44 8.78
N ARG A 348 4.92 -12.93 7.99
CA ARG A 348 5.36 -13.58 6.74
C ARG A 348 5.97 -14.94 7.01
N TYR A 349 6.86 -15.06 7.98
CA TYR A 349 7.47 -16.34 8.36
C TYR A 349 6.41 -17.38 8.76
N LEU A 350 5.42 -16.98 9.58
CA LEU A 350 4.32 -17.86 9.97
C LEU A 350 3.51 -18.33 8.76
N VAL A 351 3.10 -17.40 7.89
CA VAL A 351 2.31 -17.72 6.68
C VAL A 351 3.09 -18.63 5.73
N GLU A 352 4.38 -18.37 5.50
CA GLU A 352 5.25 -19.20 4.68
C GLU A 352 5.45 -20.59 5.27
N ARG A 353 5.69 -20.69 6.59
CA ARG A 353 5.78 -21.97 7.31
C ARG A 353 4.49 -22.78 7.13
N ILE A 354 3.35 -22.16 7.39
CA ILE A 354 2.03 -22.79 7.22
C ILE A 354 1.85 -23.22 5.76
N ARG A 355 2.24 -22.41 4.77
CA ARG A 355 2.08 -22.75 3.36
C ARG A 355 2.99 -23.91 2.92
N ASN A 356 4.25 -23.91 3.32
CA ASN A 356 5.26 -24.87 2.86
C ASN A 356 5.14 -26.24 3.53
N ASN A 357 4.68 -26.27 4.78
CA ASN A 357 4.55 -27.51 5.54
C ASN A 357 3.24 -28.25 5.30
N ASN A 358 2.27 -27.62 4.63
CA ASN A 358 0.91 -28.13 4.47
C ASN A 358 0.56 -28.45 3.01
N ASN A 359 -0.50 -29.22 2.82
CA ASN A 359 -1.17 -29.35 1.52
C ASN A 359 -2.10 -28.15 1.31
N PHE A 360 -2.69 -28.05 0.12
CA PHE A 360 -3.73 -27.07 -0.16
C PHE A 360 -5.11 -27.71 -0.15
N LEU A 361 -6.13 -26.94 0.21
CA LEU A 361 -7.53 -27.36 0.24
C LEU A 361 -7.95 -28.02 -1.07
N ASN A 362 -7.41 -27.57 -2.20
CA ASN A 362 -7.60 -28.16 -3.53
C ASN A 362 -7.39 -29.69 -3.59
N SER A 363 -6.53 -30.25 -2.73
CA SER A 363 -6.26 -31.70 -2.68
C SER A 363 -7.48 -32.53 -2.26
N ILE A 364 -8.36 -31.98 -1.41
CA ILE A 364 -9.55 -32.65 -0.88
C ILE A 364 -10.87 -32.19 -1.54
N LEU A 365 -10.83 -31.18 -2.42
CA LEU A 365 -12.00 -30.72 -3.15
C LEU A 365 -12.39 -31.69 -4.27
N ASN A 366 -13.70 -31.87 -4.49
CA ASN A 366 -14.20 -32.55 -5.67
C ASN A 366 -14.06 -31.65 -6.91
N THR A 367 -13.08 -31.93 -7.75
CA THR A 367 -12.74 -31.12 -8.93
C THR A 367 -13.67 -31.34 -10.13
N ASN A 368 -14.57 -32.33 -10.07
CA ASN A 368 -15.57 -32.59 -11.11
C ASN A 368 -16.76 -31.63 -11.05
N GLN A 369 -16.78 -30.74 -10.05
CA GLN A 369 -17.81 -29.73 -9.89
C GLN A 369 -17.81 -28.74 -11.06
N THR A 370 -18.96 -28.62 -11.74
CA THR A 370 -19.12 -27.76 -12.93
C THR A 370 -19.10 -26.26 -12.61
N SER A 371 -19.46 -25.87 -11.38
CA SER A 371 -19.40 -24.50 -10.90
C SER A 371 -19.34 -24.42 -9.38
N TYR A 372 -18.46 -23.57 -8.86
CA TYR A 372 -18.37 -23.23 -7.43
C TYR A 372 -19.34 -22.12 -7.02
N ARG A 373 -20.02 -21.44 -7.96
CA ARG A 373 -20.85 -20.25 -7.68
C ARG A 373 -22.32 -20.56 -7.89
N GLY A 374 -23.18 -19.87 -7.14
CA GLY A 374 -24.64 -19.98 -7.28
C GLY A 374 -25.22 -19.24 -8.49
N LEU A 375 -26.53 -18.98 -8.43
CA LEU A 375 -27.31 -18.32 -9.48
C LEU A 375 -26.84 -16.89 -9.73
N GLU A 376 -26.49 -16.58 -10.98
CA GLU A 376 -26.08 -15.24 -11.39
C GLU A 376 -27.29 -14.43 -11.85
N ARG A 377 -27.58 -13.33 -11.14
CA ARG A 377 -28.72 -12.46 -11.43
C ARG A 377 -28.66 -11.91 -12.85
N LEU A 378 -29.84 -11.56 -13.36
CA LEU A 378 -30.00 -11.02 -14.70
C LEU A 378 -29.17 -9.73 -14.91
N GLU A 379 -28.66 -9.54 -16.13
CA GLU A 379 -27.87 -8.35 -16.46
C GLU A 379 -28.73 -7.08 -16.41
N ASN A 380 -28.12 -5.97 -15.99
CA ASN A 380 -28.77 -4.66 -15.87
C ASN A 380 -29.51 -4.24 -17.16
N LYS A 381 -28.99 -4.61 -18.34
CA LYS A 381 -29.61 -4.33 -19.64
C LYS A 381 -30.96 -5.05 -19.83
N ARG A 382 -31.05 -6.32 -19.42
CA ARG A 382 -32.29 -7.10 -19.51
C ARG A 382 -33.30 -6.62 -18.46
N LEU A 383 -32.84 -6.29 -17.25
CA LEU A 383 -33.67 -5.68 -16.21
C LEU A 383 -34.23 -4.32 -16.61
N SER A 384 -33.39 -3.45 -17.18
CA SER A 384 -33.82 -2.13 -17.63
C SER A 384 -34.88 -2.24 -18.73
N ALA A 385 -34.75 -3.21 -19.64
CA ALA A 385 -35.76 -3.52 -20.64
C ALA A 385 -37.08 -4.01 -20.02
N HIS A 386 -37.03 -4.91 -19.03
CA HIS A 386 -38.22 -5.43 -18.34
C HIS A 386 -39.05 -4.33 -17.69
N PHE A 387 -38.40 -3.35 -17.04
CA PHE A 387 -39.08 -2.23 -16.38
C PHE A 387 -39.27 -0.98 -17.25
N ASN A 388 -38.99 -1.05 -18.56
CA ASN A 388 -39.05 0.09 -19.48
C ASN A 388 -38.22 1.32 -19.03
N ILE A 389 -37.05 1.07 -18.45
CA ILE A 389 -36.08 2.09 -18.04
C ILE A 389 -34.95 2.12 -19.07
N SER A 390 -34.56 3.31 -19.56
CA SER A 390 -33.39 3.42 -20.45
C SER A 390 -32.10 3.00 -19.73
N ILE A 391 -31.17 2.36 -20.45
CA ILE A 391 -29.92 1.87 -19.84
C ILE A 391 -29.06 3.01 -19.26
N GLU A 392 -29.10 4.19 -19.88
CA GLU A 392 -28.41 5.39 -19.38
C GLU A 392 -28.97 5.84 -18.03
N LYS A 393 -30.30 5.87 -17.89
CA LYS A 393 -30.96 6.20 -16.62
C LYS A 393 -30.68 5.13 -15.57
N PHE A 394 -30.75 3.85 -15.95
CA PHE A 394 -30.44 2.73 -15.07
C PHE A 394 -29.00 2.79 -14.54
N ASN A 395 -28.03 3.10 -15.41
CA ASN A 395 -26.62 3.18 -15.04
C ASN A 395 -26.35 4.31 -14.03
N LYS A 396 -27.12 5.40 -14.09
CA LYS A 396 -27.04 6.54 -13.14
C LYS A 396 -27.67 6.24 -11.77
N LEU A 397 -28.48 5.19 -11.63
CA LEU A 397 -29.06 4.81 -10.34
C LEU A 397 -27.99 4.43 -9.31
N THR A 398 -28.28 4.73 -8.06
CA THR A 398 -27.51 4.30 -6.89
C THR A 398 -27.50 2.78 -6.76
N LYS A 399 -26.57 2.25 -5.95
CA LYS A 399 -26.47 0.80 -5.68
C LYS A 399 -27.73 0.26 -5.00
N GLU A 400 -28.35 1.05 -4.13
CA GLU A 400 -29.55 0.68 -3.40
C GLU A 400 -30.76 0.59 -4.33
N GLU A 401 -30.98 1.61 -5.16
CA GLU A 401 -32.04 1.60 -6.18
C GLU A 401 -31.89 0.42 -7.14
N LYS A 402 -30.67 0.13 -7.60
CA LYS A 402 -30.40 -1.06 -8.43
C LYS A 402 -30.76 -2.35 -7.70
N ASN A 403 -30.39 -2.48 -6.42
CA ASN A 403 -30.72 -3.67 -5.62
C ASN A 403 -32.23 -3.84 -5.44
N ASN A 404 -32.97 -2.74 -5.26
CA ASN A 404 -34.43 -2.76 -5.14
C ASN A 404 -35.10 -3.25 -6.42
N ILE A 405 -34.66 -2.76 -7.59
CA ILE A 405 -35.18 -3.24 -8.89
C ILE A 405 -34.88 -4.73 -9.10
N HIS A 406 -33.68 -5.18 -8.74
CA HIS A 406 -33.34 -6.61 -8.79
C HIS A 406 -34.26 -7.45 -7.89
N LEU A 407 -34.58 -6.95 -6.70
CA LEU A 407 -35.47 -7.63 -5.75
C LEU A 407 -36.93 -7.63 -6.24
N GLU A 408 -37.40 -6.53 -6.83
CA GLU A 408 -38.72 -6.43 -7.44
C GLU A 408 -38.90 -7.47 -8.56
N PHE A 409 -37.95 -7.55 -9.48
CA PHE A 409 -37.94 -8.59 -10.53
C PHE A 409 -37.94 -10.00 -9.94
N ALA A 410 -37.14 -10.22 -8.90
CA ALA A 410 -37.04 -11.51 -8.23
C ALA A 410 -38.39 -11.93 -7.62
N ASN A 411 -39.08 -11.00 -6.95
CA ASN A 411 -40.42 -11.22 -6.38
C ASN A 411 -41.48 -11.47 -7.45
N GLU A 412 -41.40 -10.80 -8.61
CA GLU A 412 -42.33 -11.02 -9.71
C GLU A 412 -42.14 -12.41 -10.35
N LYS A 413 -40.89 -12.85 -10.55
CA LYS A 413 -40.59 -14.02 -11.38
C LYS A 413 -40.42 -15.31 -10.60
N TYR A 414 -39.55 -15.33 -9.59
CA TYR A 414 -39.02 -16.60 -9.08
C TYR A 414 -39.02 -16.76 -7.55
N LEU A 415 -39.10 -15.68 -6.78
CA LEU A 415 -39.15 -15.75 -5.32
C LEU A 415 -40.54 -16.10 -4.81
N THR A 416 -40.58 -16.75 -3.65
CA THR A 416 -41.77 -16.98 -2.85
C THR A 416 -41.42 -16.88 -1.37
N THR A 417 -42.38 -16.41 -0.56
CA THR A 417 -42.24 -16.28 0.89
C THR A 417 -42.55 -17.57 1.63
N GLU A 418 -43.28 -18.49 1.00
CA GLU A 418 -43.68 -19.76 1.60
C GLU A 418 -42.95 -20.94 0.97
N TYR A 419 -42.63 -21.93 1.82
CA TYR A 419 -42.15 -23.21 1.37
C TYR A 419 -43.31 -24.01 0.77
N ILE A 420 -43.18 -24.33 -0.51
CA ILE A 420 -44.08 -25.21 -1.25
C ILE A 420 -43.35 -26.52 -1.53
N GLN A 421 -43.81 -27.61 -0.93
CA GLN A 421 -43.20 -28.94 -1.05
C GLN A 421 -43.08 -29.37 -2.52
N GLY A 422 -41.87 -29.77 -2.94
CA GLY A 422 -41.58 -30.23 -4.31
C GLY A 422 -41.58 -29.14 -5.39
N ILE A 423 -42.00 -27.91 -5.07
CA ILE A 423 -42.13 -26.80 -6.02
C ILE A 423 -41.08 -25.72 -5.74
N SER A 424 -40.75 -25.50 -4.47
CA SER A 424 -39.79 -24.49 -4.06
C SER A 424 -38.71 -25.07 -3.16
N ILE A 425 -37.53 -24.44 -3.20
CA ILE A 425 -36.42 -24.74 -2.30
C ILE A 425 -35.97 -23.46 -1.59
N PRO A 426 -35.39 -23.57 -0.39
CA PRO A 426 -34.74 -22.44 0.25
C PRO A 426 -33.76 -21.73 -0.69
N TYR A 427 -33.68 -20.41 -0.60
CA TYR A 427 -32.80 -19.61 -1.44
C TYR A 427 -32.07 -18.50 -0.69
N PHE A 428 -30.73 -18.59 -0.68
CA PHE A 428 -29.86 -17.53 -0.19
C PHE A 428 -29.65 -16.43 -1.23
N TYR A 429 -30.63 -15.52 -1.28
CA TYR A 429 -30.61 -14.36 -2.17
C TYR A 429 -29.46 -13.39 -1.90
N SER A 430 -29.02 -13.28 -0.64
CA SER A 430 -27.97 -12.36 -0.18
C SER A 430 -26.89 -13.11 0.59
N ALA A 431 -25.62 -12.87 0.25
CA ALA A 431 -24.48 -13.43 0.99
C ALA A 431 -24.29 -12.83 2.39
N LYS A 432 -25.02 -11.75 2.75
CA LYS A 432 -25.01 -11.19 4.12
C LYS A 432 -25.66 -12.11 5.17
N LYS A 433 -26.30 -13.20 4.74
CA LYS A 433 -27.07 -14.11 5.60
C LYS A 433 -26.28 -15.35 6.04
N ILE A 434 -25.02 -15.48 5.60
CA ILE A 434 -24.11 -16.53 6.05
C ILE A 434 -23.34 -16.03 7.26
N PHE A 435 -23.51 -16.73 8.38
CA PHE A 435 -22.78 -16.57 9.64
C PHE A 435 -21.92 -17.82 9.88
N PRO A 436 -20.96 -17.79 10.82
CA PRO A 436 -20.22 -18.98 11.17
C PRO A 436 -21.16 -20.12 11.58
N PHE A 437 -21.08 -21.26 10.89
CA PHE A 437 -21.88 -22.47 11.12
C PHE A 437 -23.39 -22.31 10.97
N LYS A 438 -23.88 -21.14 10.58
CA LYS A 438 -25.31 -20.82 10.56
C LYS A 438 -25.69 -20.02 9.33
N VAL A 439 -26.90 -20.25 8.83
CA VAL A 439 -27.48 -19.39 7.80
C VAL A 439 -28.86 -18.94 8.20
N GLU A 440 -29.13 -17.66 7.98
CA GLU A 440 -30.46 -17.08 8.11
C GLU A 440 -31.27 -17.37 6.84
N LYS A 441 -32.38 -18.08 7.01
CA LYS A 441 -33.28 -18.47 5.92
C LYS A 441 -34.34 -17.38 5.75
N ASP A 442 -34.37 -16.76 4.58
CA ASP A 442 -35.27 -15.61 4.37
C ASP A 442 -36.29 -15.82 3.24
N LEU A 443 -35.97 -16.62 2.21
CA LEU A 443 -36.76 -16.71 1.00
C LEU A 443 -36.70 -18.10 0.39
N PHE A 444 -37.67 -18.40 -0.46
CA PHE A 444 -37.72 -19.60 -1.27
C PHE A 444 -37.69 -19.23 -2.76
N ILE A 445 -37.18 -20.14 -3.60
CA ILE A 445 -37.18 -20.00 -5.05
C ILE A 445 -37.98 -21.16 -5.66
N LYS A 446 -38.81 -20.85 -6.65
CA LYS A 446 -39.53 -21.86 -7.45
C LYS A 446 -38.54 -22.60 -8.34
N ILE A 447 -38.51 -23.92 -8.28
CA ILE A 447 -37.55 -24.75 -9.02
C ILE A 447 -37.71 -24.57 -10.54
N SER A 448 -38.97 -24.45 -11.03
CA SER A 448 -39.28 -24.24 -12.45
C SER A 448 -38.71 -22.94 -13.02
N GLU A 449 -38.44 -21.95 -12.16
CA GLU A 449 -38.00 -20.62 -12.54
C GLU A 449 -36.47 -20.47 -12.56
N ILE A 450 -35.74 -21.54 -12.22
CA ILE A 450 -34.28 -21.61 -12.32
C ILE A 450 -33.90 -21.90 -13.78
N ASN A 451 -33.91 -20.85 -14.60
CA ASN A 451 -33.65 -20.92 -16.04
C ASN A 451 -32.88 -19.67 -16.53
N ASN A 452 -32.41 -19.70 -17.78
CA ASN A 452 -31.64 -18.60 -18.40
C ASN A 452 -32.50 -17.39 -18.82
N ASP A 453 -33.81 -17.46 -18.64
CA ASP A 453 -34.69 -16.29 -18.83
C ASP A 453 -34.66 -15.39 -17.60
N ASN A 454 -34.68 -15.99 -16.42
CA ASN A 454 -34.64 -15.29 -15.13
C ASN A 454 -33.21 -15.03 -14.62
N PHE A 455 -32.24 -15.83 -15.05
CA PHE A 455 -30.83 -15.73 -14.62
C PHE A 455 -29.88 -15.56 -15.81
N ARG A 456 -28.76 -14.87 -15.59
CA ARG A 456 -27.70 -14.77 -16.60
C ARG A 456 -27.00 -16.12 -16.80
N ARG A 457 -26.81 -16.85 -15.70
CA ARG A 457 -26.29 -18.21 -15.66
C ARG A 457 -27.01 -18.98 -14.55
N CYS A 458 -27.64 -20.08 -14.91
CA CYS A 458 -28.18 -21.05 -13.96
C CYS A 458 -27.35 -22.34 -13.98
N ASN A 459 -27.00 -22.87 -12.81
CA ASN A 459 -26.45 -24.22 -12.69
C ASN A 459 -27.58 -25.25 -12.72
N ALA A 460 -27.23 -26.51 -12.97
CA ALA A 460 -28.17 -27.62 -12.79
C ALA A 460 -28.69 -27.67 -11.34
N VAL A 461 -29.98 -27.93 -11.17
CA VAL A 461 -30.64 -28.01 -9.86
C VAL A 461 -30.03 -29.10 -8.97
N SER A 462 -29.43 -30.14 -9.56
CA SER A 462 -28.69 -31.19 -8.86
C SER A 462 -27.57 -30.63 -7.96
N LEU A 463 -26.89 -29.57 -8.40
CA LEU A 463 -25.79 -28.94 -7.65
C LEU A 463 -26.27 -28.32 -6.32
N PHE A 464 -27.55 -27.99 -6.21
CA PHE A 464 -28.15 -27.46 -4.98
C PHE A 464 -28.47 -28.56 -3.96
N SER A 465 -28.56 -29.82 -4.38
CA SER A 465 -29.00 -30.95 -3.55
C SER A 465 -27.85 -31.75 -2.92
N GLU A 466 -26.62 -31.54 -3.36
CA GLU A 466 -25.45 -32.23 -2.81
C GLU A 466 -25.05 -31.69 -1.42
N ASN A 467 -24.45 -32.57 -0.62
CA ASN A 467 -23.72 -32.18 0.59
C ASN A 467 -22.64 -31.17 0.21
N LYS A 468 -22.59 -30.03 0.90
CA LYS A 468 -21.74 -28.91 0.49
C LYS A 468 -21.45 -27.97 1.64
N ILE A 469 -20.32 -27.28 1.52
CA ILE A 469 -19.98 -26.13 2.36
C ILE A 469 -20.29 -24.86 1.58
N LEU A 470 -21.11 -24.00 2.16
CA LEU A 470 -21.41 -22.68 1.63
C LEU A 470 -20.57 -21.64 2.35
N LEU A 471 -19.96 -20.72 1.62
CA LEU A 471 -19.17 -19.63 2.20
C LEU A 471 -19.34 -18.30 1.47
N ASN A 472 -19.24 -17.21 2.21
CA ASN A 472 -19.31 -15.85 1.66
C ASN A 472 -18.02 -15.48 0.89
N ARG A 473 -18.18 -14.68 -0.16
CA ARG A 473 -17.06 -14.18 -0.97
C ARG A 473 -16.49 -12.84 -0.49
N PHE A 474 -17.26 -12.11 0.30
CA PHE A 474 -16.99 -10.74 0.70
C PHE A 474 -17.19 -10.55 2.20
N GLY A 475 -16.51 -9.56 2.76
CA GLY A 475 -16.60 -9.21 4.18
C GLY A 475 -15.26 -9.33 4.91
N GLY A 476 -15.21 -8.87 6.15
CA GLY A 476 -14.00 -8.86 6.97
C GLY A 476 -13.53 -10.24 7.42
N ARG A 477 -14.37 -11.28 7.34
CA ARG A 477 -14.03 -12.69 7.64
C ARG A 477 -14.73 -13.65 6.66
N ILE A 478 -14.20 -14.86 6.49
CA ILE A 478 -14.94 -15.97 5.90
C ILE A 478 -15.90 -16.50 6.97
N ASN A 479 -17.14 -16.67 6.56
CA ASN A 479 -18.18 -17.39 7.26
C ASN A 479 -18.54 -18.59 6.39
N ALA A 480 -18.44 -19.79 6.96
CA ALA A 480 -18.73 -21.04 6.29
C ALA A 480 -19.78 -21.84 7.07
N VAL A 481 -20.56 -22.65 6.34
CA VAL A 481 -21.59 -23.51 6.92
C VAL A 481 -21.71 -24.80 6.11
N TYR A 482 -21.75 -25.93 6.80
CA TYR A 482 -22.06 -27.21 6.19
C TYR A 482 -23.59 -27.34 6.00
N THR A 483 -24.00 -27.77 4.81
CA THR A 483 -25.40 -28.05 4.50
C THR A 483 -25.53 -29.41 3.83
N ASP A 484 -26.42 -30.24 4.37
CA ASP A 484 -26.77 -31.58 3.91
C ASP A 484 -28.16 -31.64 3.24
N TYR A 485 -28.75 -30.47 2.98
CA TYR A 485 -30.08 -30.33 2.39
C TYR A 485 -30.05 -29.48 1.11
N THR A 486 -31.12 -29.58 0.32
CA THR A 486 -31.26 -28.84 -0.93
C THR A 486 -31.44 -27.35 -0.68
N ILE A 487 -30.54 -26.53 -1.21
CA ILE A 487 -30.62 -25.07 -1.10
C ILE A 487 -29.97 -24.35 -2.28
N ALA A 488 -30.72 -23.41 -2.85
CA ALA A 488 -30.20 -22.49 -3.85
C ALA A 488 -29.46 -21.32 -3.18
N PHE A 489 -28.51 -20.72 -3.90
CA PHE A 489 -27.74 -19.58 -3.41
C PHE A 489 -27.32 -18.67 -4.57
N SER A 490 -27.06 -17.40 -4.27
CA SER A 490 -26.61 -16.43 -5.27
C SER A 490 -25.14 -16.62 -5.67
N THR A 491 -24.72 -16.03 -6.79
CA THR A 491 -23.33 -16.03 -7.29
C THR A 491 -22.29 -15.44 -6.32
N TYR A 492 -22.74 -14.74 -5.28
CA TYR A 492 -21.89 -14.17 -4.24
C TYR A 492 -21.50 -15.16 -3.14
N ILE A 493 -22.03 -16.37 -3.19
CA ILE A 493 -21.73 -17.48 -2.29
C ILE A 493 -20.94 -18.51 -3.09
N PHE A 494 -19.85 -19.00 -2.50
CA PHE A 494 -19.16 -20.18 -3.01
C PHE A 494 -19.74 -21.44 -2.39
N CYS A 495 -19.75 -22.51 -3.16
CA CYS A 495 -20.12 -23.85 -2.77
C CYS A 495 -18.92 -24.76 -3.03
N ILE A 496 -18.48 -25.45 -1.99
CA ILE A 496 -17.38 -26.40 -2.03
C ILE A 496 -17.92 -27.79 -1.71
N ILE A 497 -17.60 -28.75 -2.58
CA ILE A 497 -17.89 -30.17 -2.38
C ILE A 497 -16.58 -30.89 -2.09
N LEU A 498 -16.58 -31.76 -1.09
CA LEU A 498 -15.40 -32.53 -0.68
C LEU A 498 -15.43 -33.94 -1.28
N LYS A 499 -14.25 -34.54 -1.47
CA LYS A 499 -14.12 -35.94 -1.90
C LYS A 499 -14.53 -36.94 -0.81
N ASN A 500 -14.34 -36.57 0.46
CA ASN A 500 -14.62 -37.40 1.63
C ASN A 500 -15.68 -36.72 2.51
N GLU A 501 -16.79 -37.40 2.74
CA GLU A 501 -17.92 -36.86 3.50
C GLU A 501 -17.58 -36.64 4.98
N ASN A 502 -16.65 -37.40 5.54
CA ASN A 502 -16.27 -37.28 6.96
C ASN A 502 -15.51 -35.97 7.28
N LEU A 503 -15.13 -35.19 6.26
CA LEU A 503 -14.36 -33.95 6.43
C LEU A 503 -15.23 -32.69 6.38
N TYR A 504 -16.55 -32.79 6.15
CA TYR A 504 -17.42 -31.62 6.01
C TYR A 504 -17.44 -30.73 7.25
N ASP A 505 -17.58 -31.33 8.44
CA ASP A 505 -17.56 -30.61 9.71
C ASP A 505 -16.19 -30.00 9.99
N PHE A 506 -15.12 -30.80 9.83
CA PHE A 506 -13.75 -30.32 10.01
C PHE A 506 -13.42 -29.13 9.11
N VAL A 507 -13.69 -29.22 7.80
CA VAL A 507 -13.36 -28.14 6.86
C VAL A 507 -14.23 -26.90 7.12
N THR A 508 -15.50 -27.07 7.51
CA THR A 508 -16.35 -25.96 7.94
C THR A 508 -15.75 -25.25 9.15
N ALA A 509 -15.26 -25.98 10.15
CA ALA A 509 -14.56 -25.41 11.29
C ALA A 509 -13.29 -24.64 10.88
N LEU A 510 -12.46 -25.26 10.05
CA LEU A 510 -11.24 -24.64 9.55
C LEU A 510 -11.52 -23.30 8.84
N LEU A 511 -12.53 -23.26 7.97
CA LEU A 511 -12.88 -22.06 7.21
C LEU A 511 -13.39 -20.91 8.09
N ASN A 512 -13.99 -21.22 9.24
CA ASN A 512 -14.43 -20.24 10.23
C ASN A 512 -13.35 -19.83 11.25
N SER A 513 -12.18 -20.49 11.23
CA SER A 513 -11.11 -20.24 12.20
C SER A 513 -10.39 -18.90 12.00
N GLU A 514 -9.80 -18.39 13.08
CA GLU A 514 -8.92 -17.23 13.05
C GLU A 514 -7.66 -17.53 12.23
N LEU A 515 -7.11 -18.75 12.28
CA LEU A 515 -5.92 -19.10 11.50
C LEU A 515 -6.15 -18.98 9.99
N CYS A 516 -7.27 -19.53 9.50
CA CYS A 516 -7.64 -19.42 8.09
C CYS A 516 -7.86 -17.96 7.70
N ASN A 517 -8.60 -17.21 8.52
CA ASN A 517 -8.83 -15.79 8.27
C ASN A 517 -7.53 -14.98 8.29
N TYR A 518 -6.61 -15.27 9.21
CA TYR A 518 -5.31 -14.62 9.33
C TYR A 518 -4.45 -14.86 8.09
N TYR A 519 -4.33 -16.12 7.65
CA TYR A 519 -3.66 -16.48 6.40
C TYR A 519 -4.26 -15.73 5.20
N LEU A 520 -5.58 -15.75 5.06
CA LEU A 520 -6.27 -15.09 3.96
C LEU A 520 -6.10 -13.58 4.00
N HIS A 521 -6.05 -12.95 5.17
CA HIS A 521 -5.84 -11.51 5.31
C HIS A 521 -4.46 -11.07 4.84
N LEU A 522 -3.43 -11.84 5.22
CA LEU A 522 -2.05 -11.54 4.87
C LEU A 522 -1.74 -11.89 3.41
N PHE A 523 -2.22 -13.04 2.94
CA PHE A 523 -1.81 -13.58 1.65
C PHE A 523 -2.78 -13.24 0.51
N ASP A 524 -4.10 -13.31 0.71
CA ASP A 524 -5.08 -13.27 -0.38
C ASP A 524 -5.94 -11.98 -0.43
N ARG A 525 -6.33 -11.41 0.72
CA ARG A 525 -7.19 -10.23 0.82
C ARG A 525 -6.37 -8.94 0.75
N LYS A 526 -6.11 -8.49 -0.48
CA LYS A 526 -5.26 -7.32 -0.80
C LYS A 526 -5.74 -5.95 -0.27
N ARG A 527 -6.88 -5.85 0.41
CA ARG A 527 -7.44 -4.59 0.97
C ARG A 527 -8.27 -4.88 2.21
N VAL A 528 -7.60 -5.03 3.35
CA VAL A 528 -8.25 -5.02 4.67
C VAL A 528 -8.96 -3.64 4.78
N ASP A 529 -10.27 -3.64 5.05
CA ASP A 529 -11.16 -2.46 5.12
C ASP A 529 -11.76 -1.87 3.82
N ALA A 530 -11.46 -2.39 2.63
CA ALA A 530 -12.22 -2.01 1.43
C ALA A 530 -13.51 -2.82 1.29
N ASN A 531 -14.61 -2.18 0.89
CA ASN A 531 -15.92 -2.79 0.62
C ASN A 531 -15.94 -3.94 -0.44
N TYR A 532 -14.78 -4.37 -0.96
CA TYR A 532 -14.63 -5.29 -2.08
C TYR A 532 -13.36 -6.18 -2.03
N SER A 533 -12.86 -6.59 -0.85
CA SER A 533 -11.85 -7.67 -0.77
C SER A 533 -12.48 -9.03 -1.06
N ASN A 534 -12.90 -9.23 -2.31
CA ASN A 534 -13.49 -10.49 -2.73
C ASN A 534 -12.40 -11.57 -2.74
N ILE A 535 -12.67 -12.69 -2.07
CA ILE A 535 -11.89 -13.91 -2.25
C ILE A 535 -12.39 -14.57 -3.55
N ASP A 536 -11.45 -14.99 -4.41
CA ASP A 536 -11.76 -15.76 -5.60
C ASP A 536 -11.54 -17.28 -5.36
N LEU A 537 -11.77 -18.08 -6.39
CA LEU A 537 -11.63 -19.52 -6.26
C LEU A 537 -10.17 -19.94 -6.05
N SER A 538 -9.21 -19.16 -6.56
CA SER A 538 -7.78 -19.47 -6.41
C SER A 538 -7.36 -19.38 -4.94
N ALA A 539 -7.80 -18.32 -4.25
CA ALA A 539 -7.56 -18.14 -2.82
C ALA A 539 -8.15 -19.29 -1.99
N ILE A 540 -9.40 -19.70 -2.26
CA ILE A 540 -10.00 -20.87 -1.57
C ILE A 540 -9.21 -22.14 -1.80
N LYS A 541 -8.85 -22.41 -3.06
CA LYS A 541 -8.08 -23.61 -3.42
C LYS A 541 -6.73 -23.66 -2.72
N ASN A 542 -6.13 -22.49 -2.46
CA ASN A 542 -4.81 -22.33 -1.86
C ASN A 542 -4.84 -22.17 -0.33
N ILE A 543 -5.99 -22.38 0.33
CA ILE A 543 -6.05 -22.43 1.80
C ILE A 543 -5.22 -23.64 2.28
N PRO A 544 -4.22 -23.45 3.17
CA PRO A 544 -3.39 -24.54 3.66
C PRO A 544 -4.17 -25.50 4.55
N ILE A 545 -3.94 -26.80 4.41
CA ILE A 545 -4.47 -27.89 5.24
C ILE A 545 -3.36 -28.86 5.66
N PRO A 546 -3.36 -29.41 6.88
CA PRO A 546 -2.34 -30.35 7.34
C PRO A 546 -2.11 -31.49 6.34
N LYS A 547 -0.84 -31.89 6.16
CA LYS A 547 -0.49 -33.02 5.28
C LYS A 547 -1.08 -34.33 5.79
N GLU A 548 -1.04 -34.49 7.12
CA GLU A 548 -1.62 -35.61 7.84
C GLU A 548 -2.60 -35.06 8.89
N PHE A 549 -3.70 -35.77 9.08
CA PHE A 549 -4.74 -35.38 10.03
C PHE A 549 -4.56 -36.18 11.32
N ASP A 550 -4.22 -35.48 12.41
CA ASP A 550 -4.40 -36.03 13.75
C ASP A 550 -5.88 -36.34 13.94
N GLN A 551 -6.21 -37.63 13.99
CA GLN A 551 -7.60 -38.09 14.01
C GLN A 551 -8.32 -37.69 15.29
N ASP A 552 -7.61 -37.56 16.41
CA ASP A 552 -8.22 -37.14 17.67
C ASP A 552 -8.62 -35.67 17.61
N LEU A 553 -7.68 -34.80 17.20
CA LEU A 553 -7.96 -33.37 17.03
C LEU A 553 -9.05 -33.12 15.97
N VAL A 554 -8.98 -33.80 14.82
CA VAL A 554 -10.00 -33.66 13.77
C VAL A 554 -11.36 -34.11 14.27
N THR A 555 -11.44 -35.17 15.09
CA THR A 555 -12.70 -35.62 15.69
C THR A 555 -13.25 -34.58 16.68
N GLN A 556 -12.40 -34.05 17.56
CA GLN A 556 -12.81 -33.01 18.51
C GLN A 556 -13.33 -31.74 17.79
N ILE A 557 -12.57 -31.26 16.79
CA ILE A 557 -12.95 -30.11 15.97
C ILE A 557 -14.27 -30.36 15.23
N SER A 558 -14.44 -31.55 14.65
CA SER A 558 -15.66 -31.91 13.92
C SER A 558 -16.87 -31.97 14.84
N ASN A 559 -16.73 -32.49 16.06
CA ASN A 559 -17.81 -32.53 17.05
C ASN A 559 -18.27 -31.11 17.43
N ILE A 560 -17.32 -30.19 17.67
CA ILE A 560 -17.66 -28.78 17.94
C ILE A 560 -18.36 -28.14 16.74
N SER A 561 -17.84 -28.33 15.51
CA SER A 561 -18.47 -27.83 14.29
C SER A 561 -19.91 -28.32 14.13
N LYS A 562 -20.14 -29.61 14.41
CA LYS A 562 -21.45 -30.23 14.33
C LYS A 562 -22.41 -29.64 15.37
N ASP A 563 -21.97 -29.53 16.62
CA ASP A 563 -22.79 -28.93 17.69
C ASP A 563 -23.13 -27.45 17.40
N LEU A 564 -22.20 -26.71 16.81
CA LEU A 564 -22.44 -25.33 16.35
C LEU A 564 -23.43 -25.27 15.18
N THR A 565 -23.30 -26.17 14.20
CA THR A 565 -24.22 -26.25 13.05
C THR A 565 -25.63 -26.65 13.47
N GLU A 566 -25.74 -27.56 14.45
CA GLU A 566 -26.98 -27.97 15.10
C GLU A 566 -27.53 -26.91 16.08
N GLN A 567 -26.83 -25.78 16.25
CA GLN A 567 -27.21 -24.67 17.14
C GLN A 567 -27.38 -25.09 18.61
N LYS A 568 -26.55 -26.05 19.08
CA LYS A 568 -26.48 -26.41 20.51
C LYS A 568 -25.76 -25.35 21.34
N TYR A 569 -24.83 -24.62 20.72
CA TYR A 569 -24.07 -23.53 21.31
C TYR A 569 -24.01 -22.34 20.36
N GLU A 570 -23.86 -21.14 20.89
CA GLU A 570 -23.49 -19.97 20.09
C GLU A 570 -22.00 -20.01 19.75
N PHE A 571 -21.61 -19.51 18.56
CA PHE A 571 -20.21 -19.57 18.11
C PHE A 571 -19.26 -18.90 19.09
N THR A 572 -19.66 -17.77 19.69
CA THR A 572 -18.85 -17.02 20.67
C THR A 572 -18.49 -17.83 21.92
N GLU A 573 -19.27 -18.85 22.26
CA GLU A 573 -19.01 -19.71 23.42
C GLU A 573 -17.91 -20.74 23.13
N LYS A 574 -17.78 -21.16 21.87
CA LYS A 574 -16.84 -22.20 21.41
C LYS A 574 -15.69 -21.68 20.56
N GLU A 575 -15.68 -20.40 20.20
CA GLU A 575 -14.69 -19.79 19.31
C GLU A 575 -13.26 -20.00 19.82
N ASN A 576 -12.99 -19.74 21.11
CA ASN A 576 -11.64 -19.91 21.67
C ASN A 576 -11.19 -21.38 21.68
N GLU A 577 -12.06 -22.28 22.15
CA GLU A 577 -11.79 -23.73 22.21
C GLU A 577 -11.51 -24.30 20.81
N LEU A 578 -12.35 -23.91 19.83
CA LEU A 578 -12.18 -24.33 18.44
C LEU A 578 -10.85 -23.84 17.86
N ASN A 579 -10.51 -22.56 18.06
CA ASN A 579 -9.27 -22.01 17.54
C ASN A 579 -8.05 -22.65 18.20
N ASP A 580 -8.10 -22.99 19.49
CA ASP A 580 -7.00 -23.65 20.18
C ASP A 580 -6.70 -25.03 19.61
N LEU A 581 -7.74 -25.83 19.37
CA LEU A 581 -7.60 -27.13 18.72
C LEU A 581 -7.06 -27.01 17.29
N ILE A 582 -7.50 -26.00 16.54
CA ILE A 582 -6.97 -25.73 15.18
C ILE A 582 -5.51 -25.28 15.25
N PHE A 583 -5.13 -24.47 16.24
CA PHE A 583 -3.74 -24.07 16.41
C PHE A 583 -2.85 -25.26 16.77
N ASP A 584 -3.34 -26.19 17.61
CA ASP A 584 -2.64 -27.42 17.94
C ASP A 584 -2.48 -28.32 16.71
N LEU A 585 -3.51 -28.43 15.88
CA LEU A 585 -3.47 -29.21 14.64
C LEU A 585 -2.42 -28.71 13.63
N TYR A 586 -2.11 -27.42 13.64
CA TYR A 586 -1.07 -26.81 12.81
C TYR A 586 0.27 -26.63 13.55
N GLU A 587 0.37 -27.17 14.77
CA GLU A 587 1.57 -27.12 15.62
C GLU A 587 2.08 -25.68 15.79
N LEU A 588 1.18 -24.75 16.12
CA LEU A 588 1.57 -23.37 16.42
C LEU A 588 2.22 -23.30 17.80
N SER A 589 3.39 -22.68 17.86
CA SER A 589 4.01 -22.26 19.11
C SER A 589 3.14 -21.23 19.85
N TYR A 590 3.40 -21.05 21.14
CA TYR A 590 2.70 -20.04 21.96
C TYR A 590 2.66 -18.65 21.29
N TRP A 591 3.80 -18.19 20.76
CA TRP A 591 3.91 -16.87 20.14
C TRP A 591 3.14 -16.75 18.83
N GLU A 592 3.06 -17.84 18.06
CA GLU A 592 2.27 -17.87 16.82
C GLU A 592 0.77 -17.85 17.14
N LYS A 593 0.33 -18.57 18.19
CA LYS A 593 -1.07 -18.50 18.66
C LYS A 593 -1.43 -17.08 19.08
N GLN A 594 -0.60 -16.44 19.91
CA GLN A 594 -0.85 -15.06 20.36
C GLN A 594 -0.86 -14.07 19.20
N ARG A 595 0.03 -14.24 18.21
CA ARG A 595 0.07 -13.41 17.00
C ARG A 595 -1.23 -13.45 16.21
N VAL A 596 -1.77 -14.66 15.99
CA VAL A 596 -3.04 -14.82 15.27
C VAL A 596 -4.20 -14.17 16.03
N ARG A 597 -4.26 -14.35 17.36
CA ARG A 597 -5.30 -13.73 18.21
C ARG A 597 -5.19 -12.21 18.24
N ASP A 598 -3.98 -11.68 18.45
CA ASP A 598 -3.72 -10.25 18.55
C ASP A 598 -4.06 -9.50 17.25
N TYR A 599 -3.91 -10.17 16.10
CA TYR A 599 -4.23 -9.62 14.79
C TYR A 599 -5.70 -9.16 14.68
N PHE A 600 -6.63 -9.89 15.30
CA PHE A 600 -8.07 -9.59 15.25
C PHE A 600 -8.57 -8.67 16.38
N LEU A 601 -7.72 -8.24 17.31
CA LEU A 601 -8.11 -7.33 18.40
C LEU A 601 -8.71 -6.05 17.85
N LEU A 602 -9.84 -5.58 18.39
CA LEU A 602 -10.39 -4.27 18.00
C LEU A 602 -9.53 -3.14 18.57
N LYS A 603 -9.31 -2.06 17.78
CA LYS A 603 -8.52 -0.90 18.20
C LYS A 603 -9.24 -0.15 19.32
N THR A 604 -8.73 -0.21 20.55
CA THR A 604 -9.28 0.49 21.71
C THR A 604 -8.19 1.18 22.52
N ARG A 605 -8.54 2.30 23.17
CA ARG A 605 -7.63 3.00 24.10
C ARG A 605 -7.42 2.16 25.37
N ILE A 606 -6.18 2.08 25.87
CA ILE A 606 -5.88 1.34 27.11
C ILE A 606 -6.37 2.14 28.32
N GLY A 607 -6.08 3.45 28.35
CA GLY A 607 -6.57 4.34 29.40
C GLY A 607 -6.07 3.93 30.80
N LYS A 608 -6.99 3.72 31.75
CA LYS A 608 -6.64 3.32 33.13
C LYS A 608 -6.50 1.80 33.32
N ASN A 609 -6.96 0.99 32.36
CA ASN A 609 -6.94 -0.47 32.47
C ASN A 609 -5.56 -0.99 32.07
N GLN A 610 -4.72 -1.36 33.03
CA GLN A 610 -3.32 -1.70 32.78
C GLN A 610 -3.09 -3.15 32.33
N THR A 611 -4.12 -4.01 32.17
CA THR A 611 -3.92 -5.43 31.88
C THR A 611 -3.06 -5.69 30.63
N PHE A 612 -3.27 -4.93 29.55
CA PHE A 612 -2.42 -5.02 28.34
C PHE A 612 -0.96 -4.67 28.63
N LEU A 613 -0.73 -3.59 29.40
CA LEU A 613 0.63 -3.16 29.78
C LEU A 613 1.29 -4.14 30.75
N ASP A 614 0.52 -4.79 31.61
CA ASP A 614 1.02 -5.83 32.52
C ASP A 614 1.47 -7.07 31.75
N GLY A 615 0.67 -7.53 30.79
CA GLY A 615 1.05 -8.58 29.85
C GLY A 615 2.31 -8.21 29.06
N TYR A 616 2.34 -7.02 28.47
CA TYR A 616 3.49 -6.50 27.74
C TYR A 616 4.78 -6.50 28.59
N LYS A 617 4.72 -5.96 29.82
CA LYS A 617 5.85 -5.95 30.76
C LYS A 617 6.34 -7.35 31.09
N LYS A 618 5.41 -8.28 31.33
CA LYS A 618 5.73 -9.68 31.66
C LYS A 618 6.46 -10.33 30.49
N THR A 619 5.93 -10.22 29.28
CA THR A 619 6.54 -10.78 28.07
C THR A 619 7.93 -10.19 27.79
N ILE A 620 8.10 -8.87 27.89
CA ILE A 620 9.43 -8.24 27.73
C ILE A 620 10.45 -8.83 28.72
N ARG A 621 10.05 -9.00 29.99
CA ARG A 621 10.92 -9.65 31.00
C ARG A 621 11.28 -11.06 30.60
N GLU A 622 10.33 -11.87 30.18
CA GLU A 622 10.58 -13.26 29.79
C GLU A 622 11.53 -13.35 28.58
N VAL A 623 11.36 -12.49 27.57
CA VAL A 623 12.17 -12.49 26.35
C VAL A 623 13.60 -12.02 26.61
N ILE A 624 13.77 -10.91 27.34
CA ILE A 624 15.08 -10.27 27.48
C ILE A 624 15.89 -10.84 28.66
N SER A 625 15.26 -11.16 29.79
CA SER A 625 15.99 -11.49 31.03
C SER A 625 16.83 -12.76 30.90
N PHE A 626 16.48 -13.68 30.00
CA PHE A 626 17.28 -14.87 29.73
C PHE A 626 18.71 -14.54 29.25
N TYR A 627 18.88 -13.42 28.55
CA TYR A 627 20.15 -13.01 27.95
C TYR A 627 20.97 -12.06 28.84
N LEU A 628 20.46 -11.68 30.01
CA LEU A 628 21.10 -10.71 30.90
C LEU A 628 21.46 -11.33 32.25
N LYS A 629 22.60 -10.91 32.81
CA LYS A 629 23.04 -11.33 34.15
C LYS A 629 22.24 -10.69 35.27
N HIS A 630 21.67 -9.52 35.03
CA HIS A 630 20.91 -8.74 36.00
C HIS A 630 19.44 -8.64 35.58
N PRO A 631 18.51 -8.57 36.56
CA PRO A 631 17.10 -8.38 36.25
C PRO A 631 16.87 -7.02 35.60
N ILE A 632 15.94 -6.96 34.66
CA ILE A 632 15.53 -5.70 34.04
C ILE A 632 14.45 -5.00 34.87
N TRP A 633 14.51 -3.67 34.89
CA TRP A 633 13.47 -2.82 35.47
C TRP A 633 12.67 -2.14 34.38
N ILE A 634 11.34 -2.18 34.49
CA ILE A 634 10.45 -1.60 33.49
C ILE A 634 9.57 -0.53 34.15
N GLU A 635 9.70 0.70 33.66
CA GLU A 635 8.85 1.83 34.04
C GLU A 635 7.90 2.17 32.91
N VAL A 636 6.63 2.42 33.22
CA VAL A 636 5.61 2.82 32.24
C VAL A 636 5.05 4.16 32.64
N THR A 637 5.09 5.12 31.73
CA THR A 637 4.56 6.47 31.93
C THR A 637 3.61 6.82 30.80
N PRO A 638 2.29 6.91 31.06
CA PRO A 638 1.35 7.52 30.13
C PRO A 638 1.71 9.00 29.97
N THR A 639 1.54 9.56 28.79
CA THR A 639 1.87 10.96 28.51
C THR A 639 0.69 11.72 27.93
N ASP A 640 0.85 13.04 27.85
CA ASP A 640 0.00 13.90 27.04
C ASP A 640 0.08 13.45 25.57
N PHE A 641 -0.93 13.79 24.75
CA PHE A 641 -1.08 13.34 23.35
C PHE A 641 -1.42 11.85 23.12
N LYS A 642 -1.96 11.14 24.11
CA LYS A 642 -2.37 9.72 23.99
C LYS A 642 -1.20 8.79 23.62
N LEU A 643 -0.06 8.99 24.28
CA LEU A 643 1.14 8.16 24.15
C LEU A 643 1.43 7.42 25.45
N ILE A 644 2.19 6.33 25.35
CA ILE A 644 2.78 5.60 26.46
C ILE A 644 4.28 5.48 26.20
N VAL A 645 5.09 5.82 27.21
CA VAL A 645 6.55 5.64 27.22
C VAL A 645 6.90 4.52 28.18
N VAL A 646 7.61 3.51 27.67
CA VAL A 646 8.13 2.39 28.46
C VAL A 646 9.65 2.47 28.51
N LYS A 647 10.22 2.67 29.70
CA LYS A 647 11.67 2.58 29.92
C LYS A 647 12.01 1.18 30.39
N ILE A 648 12.95 0.53 29.72
CA ILE A 648 13.54 -0.76 30.10
C ILE A 648 14.98 -0.50 30.52
N SER A 649 15.27 -0.58 31.81
CA SER A 649 16.63 -0.48 32.35
C SER A 649 17.28 -1.86 32.39
N LEU A 650 18.47 -1.98 31.80
CA LEU A 650 19.22 -3.24 31.64
C LEU A 650 20.17 -3.51 32.82
N ASN A 651 20.41 -2.50 33.66
CA ASN A 651 21.22 -2.57 34.89
C ASN A 651 20.53 -1.85 36.05
N ASN A 652 20.92 -2.17 37.28
CA ASN A 652 20.33 -1.61 38.51
C ASN A 652 20.73 -0.14 38.77
N ASP A 653 21.91 0.29 38.30
CA ASP A 653 22.44 1.64 38.51
C ASP A 653 22.50 2.39 37.17
N SER A 654 21.36 2.95 36.74
CA SER A 654 21.33 3.82 35.56
C SER A 654 21.17 5.28 35.98
N ASP A 655 22.17 6.12 35.67
CA ASP A 655 22.06 7.60 35.71
C ASP A 655 21.23 8.15 34.53
N SER A 656 20.63 7.25 33.72
CA SER A 656 19.84 7.62 32.56
C SER A 656 18.50 8.27 32.94
N PRO A 657 18.00 9.25 32.15
CA PRO A 657 16.79 10.00 32.50
C PRO A 657 15.59 9.07 32.78
N ASN A 658 14.69 9.45 33.69
CA ASN A 658 13.47 8.67 33.87
C ASN A 658 12.55 8.83 32.64
N ALA A 659 11.57 7.94 32.47
CA ALA A 659 10.64 7.98 31.34
C ALA A 659 9.97 9.36 31.14
N LYS A 660 9.71 10.09 32.24
CA LYS A 660 9.12 11.44 32.22
C LYS A 660 10.08 12.52 31.71
N LYS A 661 11.38 12.46 32.00
CA LYS A 661 12.39 13.39 31.48
C LYS A 661 12.68 13.13 30.02
N THR A 662 12.81 11.86 29.62
CA THR A 662 13.00 11.46 28.22
C THR A 662 11.83 11.92 27.34
N LYS A 663 10.59 11.80 27.83
CA LYS A 663 9.40 12.40 27.20
C LYS A 663 9.60 13.88 26.86
N ASN A 664 9.98 14.70 27.84
CA ASN A 664 10.09 16.14 27.65
C ASN A 664 11.23 16.50 26.69
N TYR A 665 12.34 15.75 26.73
CA TYR A 665 13.45 15.92 25.79
C TYR A 665 13.02 15.63 24.35
N ILE A 666 12.32 14.51 24.10
CA ILE A 666 11.91 14.12 22.74
C ILE A 666 10.88 15.09 22.18
N LEU A 667 9.89 15.48 23.00
CA LEU A 667 8.93 16.50 22.57
C LEU A 667 9.67 17.81 22.27
N ASN A 668 10.60 18.24 23.14
CA ASN A 668 11.38 19.44 22.89
C ASN A 668 12.28 19.33 21.66
N GLU A 669 12.99 18.24 21.41
CA GLU A 669 13.77 18.07 20.17
C GLU A 669 12.87 18.05 18.92
N ILE A 670 11.74 17.36 18.97
CA ILE A 670 10.77 17.35 17.87
C ILE A 670 10.23 18.77 17.58
N PHE A 671 10.11 19.63 18.59
CA PHE A 671 9.64 21.02 18.42
C PHE A 671 10.77 22.03 18.15
N GLU A 672 11.96 21.86 18.73
CA GLU A 672 13.12 22.76 18.61
C GLU A 672 13.91 22.52 17.32
N GLN A 673 14.08 21.26 16.88
CA GLN A 673 14.71 20.95 15.60
C GLN A 673 13.80 21.24 14.40
N ASN A 674 12.57 21.72 14.63
CA ASN A 674 11.55 21.85 13.59
C ASN A 674 10.90 23.25 13.45
N PRO A 675 11.68 24.35 13.26
CA PRO A 675 11.12 25.58 12.71
C PRO A 675 10.76 25.43 11.22
N ILE A 676 11.38 24.47 10.52
CA ILE A 676 11.23 24.23 9.08
C ILE A 676 11.10 22.72 8.81
N LYS A 677 9.87 22.21 8.90
CA LYS A 677 9.25 21.07 8.17
C LYS A 677 10.13 19.86 7.73
N ASN A 678 11.20 19.50 8.42
CA ASN A 678 12.05 18.38 8.04
C ASN A 678 11.63 17.09 8.75
N PHE A 679 11.83 15.97 8.06
CA PHE A 679 11.54 14.62 8.52
C PHE A 679 12.26 14.34 9.83
N PHE A 680 11.52 13.90 10.84
CA PHE A 680 12.12 13.27 12.00
C PHE A 680 11.64 11.83 12.07
N ALA A 681 12.59 10.91 11.85
CA ALA A 681 12.49 9.52 12.23
C ALA A 681 12.17 9.49 13.73
N CYS A 682 10.91 9.31 14.08
CA CYS A 682 10.56 8.93 15.43
C CYS A 682 10.85 7.44 15.51
N GLN A 683 12.10 7.10 15.85
CA GLN A 683 12.41 5.75 16.26
C GLN A 683 11.45 5.44 17.41
N GLU A 684 10.61 4.40 17.27
CA GLU A 684 9.76 3.96 18.39
C GLU A 684 10.63 3.56 19.58
N LYS A 685 11.93 3.33 19.38
CA LYS A 685 12.91 2.95 20.38
C LYS A 685 14.08 3.93 20.43
N ILE A 686 14.45 4.38 21.63
CA ILE A 686 15.66 5.16 21.86
C ILE A 686 16.59 4.34 22.74
N TYR A 687 17.78 4.06 22.20
CA TYR A 687 18.81 3.28 22.88
C TYR A 687 19.72 4.21 23.69
N GLY A 688 19.68 4.03 25.01
CA GLY A 688 20.65 4.59 25.93
C GLY A 688 21.80 3.61 26.18
N LYS A 689 22.80 4.05 26.95
CA LYS A 689 23.97 3.22 27.30
C LYS A 689 23.58 1.93 28.05
N ASP A 690 22.55 1.99 28.88
CA ASP A 690 22.11 0.93 29.79
C ASP A 690 20.59 0.81 29.89
N CYS A 691 19.85 1.42 28.96
CA CYS A 691 18.40 1.39 28.94
C CYS A 691 17.85 1.56 27.52
N VAL A 692 16.60 1.16 27.31
CA VAL A 692 15.86 1.40 26.07
C VAL A 692 14.53 2.08 26.40
N TYR A 693 14.16 3.11 25.66
CA TYR A 693 12.83 3.74 25.78
C TYR A 693 11.99 3.33 24.58
N ILE A 694 10.78 2.82 24.80
CA ILE A 694 9.82 2.48 23.75
C ILE A 694 8.64 3.45 23.83
N ILE A 695 8.24 4.04 22.70
CA ILE A 695 7.25 5.11 22.63
C ILE A 695 6.22 4.77 21.57
N LYS A 696 4.97 4.54 22.00
CA LYS A 696 3.86 4.19 21.10
C LYS A 696 2.55 4.80 21.57
N GLU A 697 1.56 4.88 20.68
CA GLU A 697 0.22 5.37 21.03
C GLU A 697 -0.46 4.51 22.10
N ASP A 698 -1.29 5.13 22.93
CA ASP A 698 -2.17 4.55 23.95
C ASP A 698 -3.32 3.76 23.29
N ILE A 699 -2.97 2.72 22.55
CA ILE A 699 -3.85 1.82 21.81
C ILE A 699 -3.42 0.38 22.10
N ASN A 700 -4.38 -0.46 22.48
CA ASN A 700 -4.15 -1.86 22.86
C ASN A 700 -3.26 -2.65 21.88
N ARG A 701 -3.50 -2.53 20.56
CA ARG A 701 -2.72 -3.21 19.52
C ARG A 701 -1.20 -2.91 19.54
N ASN A 702 -0.79 -1.78 20.10
CA ASN A 702 0.64 -1.42 20.20
C ASN A 702 1.35 -2.06 21.41
N TRP A 703 0.57 -2.62 22.34
CA TRP A 703 1.03 -3.07 23.66
C TRP A 703 0.53 -4.49 23.97
N THR A 704 0.41 -5.35 22.96
CA THR A 704 0.03 -6.76 23.14
C THR A 704 1.25 -7.63 23.48
N GLU A 705 1.04 -8.88 23.87
CA GLU A 705 2.13 -9.84 24.09
C GLU A 705 2.93 -10.11 22.81
N THR A 706 2.25 -10.20 21.65
CA THR A 706 2.94 -10.30 20.36
C THR A 706 3.86 -9.11 20.13
N LYS A 707 3.39 -7.90 20.45
CA LYS A 707 4.19 -6.70 20.21
C LYS A 707 5.34 -6.56 21.20
N ALA A 708 5.16 -6.99 22.44
CA ALA A 708 6.24 -7.15 23.40
C ALA A 708 7.31 -8.13 22.93
N PHE A 709 6.91 -9.28 22.39
CA PHE A 709 7.85 -10.26 21.85
C PHE A 709 8.68 -9.66 20.71
N GLU A 710 8.04 -8.99 19.76
CA GLU A 710 8.72 -8.32 18.64
C GLU A 710 9.69 -7.23 19.10
N ASP A 711 9.27 -6.36 20.01
CA ASP A 711 10.15 -5.32 20.56
C ASP A 711 11.33 -5.94 21.33
N GLY A 712 11.10 -7.03 22.06
CA GLY A 712 12.15 -7.76 22.76
C GLY A 712 13.17 -8.37 21.81
N GLN A 713 12.73 -8.99 20.71
CA GLN A 713 13.63 -9.53 19.67
C GLN A 713 14.47 -8.41 19.03
N ASP A 714 13.86 -7.28 18.73
CA ASP A 714 14.56 -6.12 18.16
C ASP A 714 15.63 -5.56 19.13
N ILE A 715 15.29 -5.42 20.41
CA ILE A 715 16.24 -5.00 21.44
C ILE A 715 17.41 -5.99 21.54
N LEU A 716 17.14 -7.31 21.50
CA LEU A 716 18.19 -8.32 21.56
C LEU A 716 19.12 -8.27 20.33
N LYS A 717 18.58 -8.06 19.13
CA LYS A 717 19.37 -7.85 17.91
C LYS A 717 20.32 -6.66 18.06
N HIS A 718 19.90 -5.58 18.74
CA HIS A 718 20.74 -4.42 19.01
C HIS A 718 21.81 -4.68 20.09
N LEU A 719 21.46 -5.42 21.15
CA LEU A 719 22.35 -5.66 22.30
C LEU A 719 23.40 -6.74 22.05
N ILE A 720 23.10 -7.74 21.21
CA ILE A 720 23.95 -8.90 20.96
C ILE A 720 24.58 -8.76 19.57
N PRO A 721 25.87 -8.38 19.43
CA PRO A 721 26.51 -8.25 18.14
C PRO A 721 26.65 -9.63 17.46
N ASN A 722 26.35 -9.70 16.16
CA ASN A 722 26.63 -10.89 15.35
C ASN A 722 28.14 -11.19 15.32
N GLY A 723 28.50 -12.47 15.13
CA GLY A 723 29.89 -13.00 15.21
C GLY A 723 30.97 -12.33 14.33
N ASN A 724 30.60 -11.38 13.49
CA ASN A 724 31.53 -10.55 12.70
C ASN A 724 31.87 -9.20 13.36
N GLY A 725 31.43 -8.94 14.59
CA GLY A 725 31.82 -7.77 15.38
C GLY A 725 31.34 -6.41 14.84
N LYS A 726 30.56 -6.37 13.75
CA LYS A 726 29.84 -5.18 13.31
C LYS A 726 28.52 -5.09 14.06
N ARG A 727 28.38 -4.04 14.87
CA ARG A 727 27.08 -3.56 15.34
C ARG A 727 26.27 -3.20 14.10
N ILE A 728 25.08 -3.77 13.95
CA ILE A 728 24.09 -3.26 13.00
C ILE A 728 23.36 -2.18 13.77
N HIS A 729 23.68 -0.93 13.44
CA HIS A 729 22.90 0.32 13.54
C HIS A 729 23.88 1.48 13.37
#